data_AF-A0A7C4ECK2-F1
#
_entry.id   AF-A0A7C4ECK2-F1
#
_cell.length_a   1.000
_cell.length_b   1.000
_cell.length_c   1.000
_cell.angle_alpha   90.00
_cell.angle_beta   90.00
_cell.angle_gamma   90.00
#
_symmetry.space_group_name_H-M   'P 1'
#
loop_
_entity.id
_entity.type
_entity.pdbx_description
1 polymer ?
#
loop_
_entity_poly.entity_id
_entity_poly.type
_entity_poly.pdbx_seq_one_letter_code
_entity_poly.pdbx_strand_id
1 'polypeptide(L)'
;MTRSLTILTVLAILAGCNKTNRIELSIPDTGWQLWPDTAAIWRKDKLFLPGEFHLDQLPVNAPTCGWDALSSVGIPVRLPSTVEQHFWGKLSKRPYKNDEYYYALYDTSLMNGNYEGVSWWSKEIYIPREFTGKTVDLFIRGARQRAEVYLNRQLIGYSMIEEVSFTCDATPAIIPGRKNLLAIRITNPGGRLDWIDNLVTTWDSVFFQRSHGFGGLDRGMVLRAHDQLFISDLYVLNTPNPKRINAYAQVTNRTAAEVRGNIEFRILTTDQQICEKVSVPFNIKPGEKETIQTALEYKDAITWSDKSPKLYTMKAVLSSSAGNYSDEQKRMFGFRWFAPDGIGSNAVLRLNGERVRLVSAISWGFWGLNGLFPTPELALKEVTAAKTLGLNCIQFHRNPGKTEVLDAQDNLGLYRYMEPGGGMTGLLNINELEKGLPGYDSLTGEPNLFAFRYMEEKILGMMRDHRSHPSLLMYCVQNEMNDPDLRNPRIDHLFRKMQATDPSRVIILTSGVPPTNQQWVKPYNDTLFKDDGTGYSGWFDKHTVGGPGVWQDALYTHPDSFTHRSVNQKEIVCWGEMLGSACPDNHQLMINQLKHTPGSYDYADHTAILTGYSNFINKWRFNSGFPTPSALFEQIGTKCYDFWGRVIETSKLAEANDFLVISGWESTTIENHSGLVDNLRNFKADVSLMNQRLQPLRPVFKPRTIIAEAGKTLAFDIFLINETRQPVTGKLVLQCISPSGKKSITGTFSIPSFVKDKFVYSLATNATTEPLTEEGMYRFRLTLNNSWEHSIEESVLVIHPAGQIASIPMPVAVLTDCDSAVIAGLEKLGIKAEPYNQTKKYGILITGSLIRYGSRFQIDDPTQDILNTDDDILYHDASTYGYPFPYNELEYYIRDIKATEAKVTLYMADIGRNPTINVKINGIKVLDKFNIRKEAGGRYTAIQRVFTVPVKNGVIDIDPGYRSSICAILIETPDTVMAINCGGKTYTDKTGRVWHEYHESPLINKEIIEAVRNGMNLLVLPRSNDAADEYARVLANAGAFSYSGHIGGTRASWMGAWVFNRHHPIFYSMPVNTVLGSYYQLTIDGGDGLFVDGNNVVVAAGCSRDHDPAVGATCFTSTLGKGKIVFNALPGLINALQDNPKQIHPLAGKKIVTNSLRLLAK
;
A
#
# COMPACT_ATOMS: atom_id res chain seq x y z
N MET A 1 70.66 27.71 -43.06
CA MET A 1 70.84 26.28 -42.72
C MET A 1 69.86 25.97 -41.60
N THR A 2 68.63 25.60 -41.94
CA THR A 2 68.12 24.22 -42.19
C THR A 2 67.70 23.55 -40.88
N ARG A 3 66.42 23.54 -40.48
CA ARG A 3 65.22 22.87 -41.05
C ARG A 3 65.32 21.34 -41.12
N SER A 4 64.18 20.73 -40.73
CA SER A 4 63.62 19.46 -41.19
C SER A 4 64.09 18.18 -40.49
N LEU A 5 63.25 17.61 -39.60
CA LEU A 5 62.68 16.25 -39.78
C LEU A 5 61.77 15.80 -38.60
N THR A 6 60.60 16.41 -38.36
CA THR A 6 59.52 15.74 -37.58
C THR A 6 58.13 16.39 -37.72
N ILE A 7 57.69 16.66 -38.96
CA ILE A 7 56.32 17.13 -39.26
C ILE A 7 55.53 16.13 -40.14
N LEU A 8 56.05 14.92 -40.37
CA LEU A 8 55.41 13.92 -41.23
C LEU A 8 55.15 12.57 -40.54
N THR A 9 54.55 12.58 -39.34
CA THR A 9 53.94 11.34 -38.78
C THR A 9 52.72 11.58 -37.87
N VAL A 10 52.07 12.74 -37.96
CA VAL A 10 50.81 13.02 -37.22
C VAL A 10 49.61 13.26 -38.18
N LEU A 11 49.84 13.26 -39.50
CA LEU A 11 48.82 13.56 -40.51
C LEU A 11 48.23 12.32 -41.22
N ALA A 12 48.46 11.10 -40.74
CA ALA A 12 47.96 9.87 -41.37
C ALA A 12 47.19 8.90 -40.43
N ILE A 13 46.69 9.35 -39.27
CA ILE A 13 45.82 8.55 -38.38
C ILE A 13 44.47 9.24 -38.08
N LEU A 14 44.14 10.36 -38.75
CA LEU A 14 42.86 11.07 -38.58
C LEU A 14 41.94 11.04 -39.83
N ALA A 15 42.26 10.25 -40.85
CA ALA A 15 41.38 9.99 -41.98
C ALA A 15 40.57 8.70 -41.72
N GLY A 16 39.44 8.83 -41.03
CA GLY A 16 38.52 7.71 -40.80
C GLY A 16 37.45 7.91 -39.73
N CYS A 17 37.47 9.02 -38.97
CA CYS A 17 36.34 9.37 -38.12
C CYS A 17 35.39 10.29 -38.90
N ASN A 18 34.33 9.72 -39.47
CA ASN A 18 33.15 10.50 -39.86
C ASN A 18 32.66 11.23 -38.60
N LYS A 19 32.90 12.55 -38.52
CA LYS A 19 32.25 13.41 -37.52
C LYS A 19 30.75 13.31 -37.77
N THR A 20 30.01 12.85 -36.78
CA THR A 20 28.55 12.83 -36.87
C THR A 20 28.00 14.25 -36.77
N ASN A 21 26.94 14.53 -37.52
CA ASN A 21 26.34 15.86 -37.59
C ASN A 21 25.35 16.15 -36.44
N ARG A 22 25.05 15.15 -35.60
CA ARG A 22 24.21 15.32 -34.42
C ARG A 22 24.97 15.93 -33.25
N ILE A 23 24.36 16.91 -32.62
CA ILE A 23 24.86 17.61 -31.44
C ILE A 23 23.78 17.51 -30.36
N GLU A 24 24.14 16.98 -29.19
CA GLU A 24 23.24 16.93 -28.04
C GLU A 24 23.73 17.87 -26.95
N LEU A 25 22.84 18.71 -26.45
CA LEU A 25 23.08 19.64 -25.35
C LEU A 25 22.12 19.30 -24.22
N SER A 26 22.64 18.66 -23.17
CA SER A 26 21.89 18.45 -21.93
C SER A 26 21.63 19.79 -21.26
N ILE A 27 20.37 20.05 -20.91
CA ILE A 27 19.99 21.23 -20.14
C ILE A 27 20.30 20.96 -18.67
N PRO A 28 21.11 21.80 -17.99
CA PRO A 28 21.42 21.58 -16.59
C PRO A 28 20.19 21.62 -15.70
N ASP A 29 20.13 20.71 -14.72
CA ASP A 29 19.02 20.62 -13.77
C ASP A 29 18.98 21.79 -12.77
N THR A 30 20.09 22.52 -12.60
CA THR A 30 20.19 23.67 -11.69
C THR A 30 19.88 24.99 -12.39
N GLY A 31 19.50 26.02 -11.63
CA GLY A 31 19.30 27.39 -12.15
C GLY A 31 17.98 27.59 -12.88
N TRP A 32 16.96 26.79 -12.54
CA TRP A 32 15.57 27.02 -12.91
C TRP A 32 14.91 27.97 -11.92
N GLN A 33 13.91 28.72 -12.38
CA GLN A 33 13.03 29.54 -11.55
C GLN A 33 11.63 28.95 -11.57
N LEU A 34 11.01 28.79 -10.41
CA LEU A 34 9.64 28.32 -10.23
C LEU A 34 8.76 29.45 -9.72
N TRP A 35 7.66 29.74 -10.42
CA TRP A 35 6.66 30.71 -10.00
C TRP A 35 5.23 30.16 -10.10
N PRO A 36 4.49 30.04 -8.98
CA PRO A 36 3.06 29.72 -9.00
C PRO A 36 2.23 30.92 -9.46
N ASP A 37 1.66 30.83 -10.66
CA ASP A 37 0.80 31.84 -11.27
C ASP A 37 -0.66 31.63 -10.87
N THR A 38 -0.97 32.01 -9.63
CA THR A 38 -2.31 31.83 -9.03
C THR A 38 -3.41 32.67 -9.68
N ALA A 39 -3.05 33.66 -10.51
CA ALA A 39 -3.98 34.53 -11.23
C ALA A 39 -4.33 34.00 -12.63
N ALA A 40 -3.61 33.00 -13.15
CA ALA A 40 -3.86 32.46 -14.48
C ALA A 40 -5.21 31.75 -14.59
N ILE A 41 -5.95 32.06 -15.64
CA ILE A 41 -7.18 31.37 -16.01
C ILE A 41 -6.79 30.19 -16.91
N TRP A 42 -7.32 29.00 -16.61
CA TRP A 42 -6.96 27.77 -17.33
C TRP A 42 -8.09 26.74 -17.45
N ARG A 43 -9.12 26.80 -16.61
CA ARG A 43 -10.19 25.77 -16.55
C ARG A 43 -10.98 25.59 -17.85
N LYS A 44 -10.89 26.55 -18.77
CA LYS A 44 -11.54 26.52 -20.10
C LYS A 44 -10.55 26.29 -21.24
N ASP A 45 -9.27 26.04 -20.94
CA ASP A 45 -8.27 25.73 -21.96
C ASP A 45 -8.68 24.42 -22.64
N LYS A 46 -8.72 24.41 -23.97
CA LYS A 46 -8.98 23.18 -24.72
C LYS A 46 -7.82 22.20 -24.55
N LEU A 47 -8.16 20.93 -24.42
CA LEU A 47 -7.20 19.83 -24.34
C LEU A 47 -7.11 19.11 -25.68
N PHE A 48 -5.89 18.76 -26.06
CA PHE A 48 -5.58 17.97 -27.25
C PHE A 48 -4.71 16.78 -26.87
N LEU A 49 -4.87 15.66 -27.57
CA LEU A 49 -3.96 14.52 -27.48
C LEU A 49 -2.87 14.62 -28.56
N PRO A 50 -1.78 13.84 -28.44
CA PRO A 50 -0.76 13.78 -29.48
C PRO A 50 -1.37 13.54 -30.87
N GLY A 51 -1.06 14.40 -31.83
CA GLY A 51 -1.56 14.32 -33.21
C GLY A 51 -2.88 15.04 -33.50
N GLU A 52 -3.56 15.61 -32.49
CA GLU A 52 -4.84 16.31 -32.67
C GLU A 52 -4.73 17.84 -32.83
N PHE A 53 -3.51 18.38 -32.88
CA PHE A 53 -3.29 19.83 -32.92
C PHE A 53 -2.17 20.22 -33.89
N HIS A 54 -2.28 21.43 -34.41
CA HIS A 54 -1.17 22.16 -35.02
C HIS A 54 -0.73 23.27 -34.06
N LEU A 55 0.58 23.36 -33.79
CA LEU A 55 1.12 24.28 -32.77
C LEU A 55 0.79 25.76 -33.04
N ASP A 56 0.76 26.16 -34.31
CA ASP A 56 0.43 27.52 -34.76
C ASP A 56 -1.06 27.88 -34.57
N GLN A 57 -1.91 26.90 -34.28
CA GLN A 57 -3.34 27.09 -34.02
C GLN A 57 -3.68 27.07 -32.51
N LEU A 58 -2.73 26.73 -31.65
CA LEU A 58 -2.95 26.74 -30.20
C LEU A 58 -2.90 28.16 -29.63
N PRO A 59 -3.72 28.48 -28.61
CA PRO A 59 -3.65 29.77 -27.93
C PRO A 59 -2.30 29.94 -27.21
N VAL A 60 -1.70 31.12 -27.35
CA VAL A 60 -0.45 31.47 -26.66
C VAL A 60 -0.77 32.08 -25.30
N ASN A 61 -0.72 31.25 -24.25
CA ASN A 61 -0.92 31.68 -22.87
C ASN A 61 0.34 32.38 -22.32
N ALA A 62 0.26 33.69 -22.03
CA ALA A 62 1.36 34.45 -21.43
C ALA A 62 1.35 34.38 -19.88
N PRO A 63 2.51 34.50 -19.21
CA PRO A 63 2.56 34.58 -17.74
C PRO A 63 1.85 35.85 -17.25
N THR A 64 1.05 35.77 -16.18
CA THR A 64 0.28 36.96 -15.72
C THR A 64 1.17 38.07 -15.17
N CYS A 65 2.40 37.77 -14.75
CA CYS A 65 3.41 38.76 -14.39
C CYS A 65 4.06 39.46 -15.60
N GLY A 66 3.78 39.00 -16.82
CA GLY A 66 4.46 39.43 -18.04
C GLY A 66 5.81 38.71 -18.26
N TRP A 67 6.20 38.59 -19.53
CA TRP A 67 7.41 37.85 -19.94
C TRP A 67 8.71 38.43 -19.38
N ASP A 68 8.80 39.76 -19.25
CA ASP A 68 10.02 40.44 -18.78
C ASP A 68 10.27 40.20 -17.29
N ALA A 69 9.21 40.02 -16.50
CA ALA A 69 9.31 39.77 -15.06
C ALA A 69 9.52 38.29 -14.70
N LEU A 70 9.16 37.36 -15.60
CA LEU A 70 9.07 35.92 -15.31
C LEU A 70 10.32 35.34 -14.64
N SER A 71 11.51 35.68 -15.16
CA SER A 71 12.79 35.18 -14.63
C SER A 71 13.16 35.72 -13.24
N SER A 72 12.42 36.70 -12.72
CA SER A 72 12.72 37.41 -11.46
C SER A 72 11.69 37.22 -10.35
N VAL A 73 10.47 36.75 -10.69
CA VAL A 73 9.36 36.57 -9.73
C VAL A 73 9.34 35.17 -9.09
N GLY A 74 10.06 34.22 -9.67
CA GLY A 74 10.14 32.85 -9.17
C GLY A 74 11.20 32.64 -8.08
N ILE A 75 11.16 31.47 -7.46
CA ILE A 75 12.21 30.98 -6.57
C ILE A 75 13.18 30.06 -7.33
N PRO A 76 14.48 30.04 -6.97
CA PRO A 76 15.44 29.13 -7.59
C PRO A 76 15.15 27.68 -7.19
N VAL A 77 15.13 26.78 -8.17
CA VAL A 77 14.89 25.35 -7.97
C VAL A 77 15.85 24.48 -8.78
N ARG A 78 15.90 23.19 -8.44
CA ARG A 78 16.68 22.16 -9.14
C ARG A 78 15.73 21.05 -9.60
N LEU A 79 15.82 20.64 -10.85
CA LEU A 79 15.03 19.51 -11.37
C LEU A 79 15.64 18.15 -10.95
N PRO A 80 14.82 17.11 -10.75
CA PRO A 80 13.36 17.12 -10.88
C PRO A 80 12.72 17.75 -9.64
N SER A 81 11.60 18.45 -9.82
CA SER A 81 10.94 19.18 -8.73
C SER A 81 9.44 19.35 -8.98
N THR A 82 8.71 19.66 -7.92
CA THR A 82 7.26 19.92 -7.92
C THR A 82 6.97 21.24 -7.21
N VAL A 83 5.78 21.79 -7.43
CA VAL A 83 5.30 22.96 -6.70
C VAL A 83 5.20 22.64 -5.21
N GLU A 84 4.70 21.45 -4.88
CA GLU A 84 4.49 20.96 -3.53
C GLU A 84 5.78 20.90 -2.71
N GLN A 85 6.92 20.53 -3.29
CA GLN A 85 8.22 20.55 -2.61
C GLN A 85 8.51 21.90 -1.91
N HIS A 86 8.04 23.01 -2.49
CA HIS A 86 8.34 24.37 -2.03
C HIS A 86 7.13 25.11 -1.45
N PHE A 87 5.92 24.74 -1.86
CA PHE A 87 4.68 25.46 -1.56
C PHE A 87 3.63 24.62 -0.81
N TRP A 88 3.99 23.43 -0.31
CA TRP A 88 3.10 22.60 0.50
C TRP A 88 2.44 23.39 1.64
N GLY A 89 1.11 23.38 1.68
CA GLY A 89 0.31 24.05 2.71
C GLY A 89 0.35 25.60 2.67
N LYS A 90 1.09 26.19 1.72
CA LYS A 90 1.20 27.66 1.59
C LYS A 90 0.08 28.24 0.72
N LEU A 91 -0.36 27.48 -0.29
CA LEU A 91 -1.33 27.93 -1.30
C LEU A 91 -2.74 27.31 -1.13
N SER A 92 -2.86 26.19 -0.41
CA SER A 92 -4.12 25.58 0.01
C SER A 92 -4.02 25.15 1.48
N LYS A 93 -5.04 25.43 2.30
CA LYS A 93 -5.00 25.28 3.78
C LYS A 93 -6.27 24.62 4.34
N ARG A 94 -6.57 23.39 3.95
CA ARG A 94 -7.52 22.56 4.71
C ARG A 94 -6.78 21.41 5.40
N PRO A 95 -6.71 21.40 6.75
CA PRO A 95 -6.20 20.26 7.51
C PRO A 95 -7.21 19.11 7.52
N TYR A 96 -6.72 17.87 7.64
CA TYR A 96 -7.56 16.71 7.94
C TYR A 96 -8.34 16.92 9.25
N LYS A 97 -9.66 16.70 9.23
CA LYS A 97 -10.48 16.53 10.44
C LYS A 97 -10.46 15.07 10.90
N ASN A 98 -10.84 14.86 12.16
CA ASN A 98 -10.77 13.57 12.85
C ASN A 98 -11.63 12.45 12.20
N ASP A 99 -12.56 12.79 11.31
CA ASP A 99 -13.54 11.91 10.66
C ASP A 99 -13.35 11.76 9.13
N GLU A 100 -12.32 12.40 8.54
CA GLU A 100 -12.28 12.66 7.08
C GLU A 100 -11.72 11.53 6.20
N TYR A 101 -11.30 10.39 6.73
CA TYR A 101 -10.72 9.32 5.88
C TYR A 101 -11.76 8.59 5.01
N TYR A 102 -13.02 8.51 5.44
CA TYR A 102 -14.07 7.77 4.71
C TYR A 102 -14.68 8.50 3.50
N TYR A 103 -14.31 9.77 3.27
CA TYR A 103 -14.97 10.62 2.27
C TYR A 103 -14.06 11.16 1.17
N ALA A 104 -12.84 10.63 0.99
CA ALA A 104 -12.04 10.96 -0.20
C ALA A 104 -12.74 10.58 -1.53
N LEU A 105 -13.71 9.67 -1.47
CA LEU A 105 -14.63 9.36 -2.58
C LEU A 105 -15.54 10.54 -2.99
N TYR A 106 -15.83 11.47 -2.07
CA TYR A 106 -16.80 12.56 -2.24
C TYR A 106 -16.22 13.96 -2.01
N ASP A 107 -14.91 14.07 -1.76
CA ASP A 107 -14.30 15.38 -1.55
C ASP A 107 -14.13 16.13 -2.88
N THR A 108 -14.89 17.21 -2.99
CA THR A 108 -14.87 18.13 -4.12
C THR A 108 -13.85 19.25 -3.96
N SER A 109 -13.10 19.30 -2.84
CA SER A 109 -12.08 20.31 -2.52
C SER A 109 -10.67 19.72 -2.42
N LEU A 110 -9.64 20.52 -2.67
CA LEU A 110 -8.24 20.09 -2.54
C LEU A 110 -7.80 20.15 -1.08
N MET A 111 -7.44 18.99 -0.53
CA MET A 111 -6.92 18.87 0.84
C MET A 111 -5.38 18.89 0.91
N ASN A 112 -4.86 19.26 2.09
CA ASN A 112 -3.48 19.00 2.53
C ASN A 112 -2.37 19.59 1.67
N GLY A 113 -2.46 20.86 1.29
CA GLY A 113 -1.31 21.56 0.73
C GLY A 113 -0.96 21.24 -0.73
N ASN A 114 -1.75 20.41 -1.41
CA ASN A 114 -1.70 20.23 -2.85
C ASN A 114 -1.85 21.55 -3.60
N TYR A 115 -1.18 21.66 -4.75
CA TYR A 115 -1.31 22.80 -5.64
C TYR A 115 -2.28 22.50 -6.79
N GLU A 116 -3.27 23.37 -6.99
CA GLU A 116 -4.05 23.43 -8.22
C GLU A 116 -3.88 24.80 -8.85
N GLY A 117 -3.62 24.79 -10.15
CA GLY A 117 -3.39 26.02 -10.90
C GLY A 117 -2.25 25.90 -11.88
N VAL A 118 -1.67 27.04 -12.21
CA VAL A 118 -0.63 27.18 -13.24
C VAL A 118 0.70 27.48 -12.57
N SER A 119 1.77 26.79 -12.93
CA SER A 119 3.13 27.12 -12.53
C SER A 119 4.00 27.37 -13.73
N TRP A 120 4.90 28.34 -13.64
CA TRP A 120 5.91 28.60 -14.64
C TRP A 120 7.29 28.17 -14.17
N TRP A 121 7.99 27.51 -15.07
CA TRP A 121 9.34 27.01 -14.88
C TRP A 121 10.24 27.64 -15.96
N SER A 122 11.15 28.53 -15.57
CA SER A 122 11.96 29.27 -16.56
C SER A 122 13.45 29.15 -16.32
N LYS A 123 14.24 29.16 -17.40
CA LYS A 123 15.69 29.09 -17.37
C LYS A 123 16.30 29.75 -18.62
N GLU A 124 17.37 30.51 -18.44
CA GLU A 124 18.23 30.90 -19.55
C GLU A 124 19.18 29.75 -19.93
N ILE A 125 19.21 29.40 -21.21
CA ILE A 125 20.10 28.39 -21.78
C ILE A 125 20.93 29.00 -22.91
N TYR A 126 22.23 28.73 -22.93
CA TYR A 126 23.08 29.14 -24.05
C TYR A 126 22.99 28.10 -25.16
N ILE A 127 22.59 28.50 -26.36
CA ILE A 127 22.54 27.62 -27.53
C ILE A 127 23.82 27.86 -28.35
N PRO A 128 24.66 26.83 -28.58
CA PRO A 128 25.90 26.97 -29.34
C PRO A 128 25.66 27.42 -30.79
N ARG A 129 26.66 28.07 -31.40
CA ARG A 129 26.54 28.58 -32.78
C ARG A 129 26.44 27.44 -33.80
N GLU A 130 26.95 26.27 -33.45
CA GLU A 130 26.94 25.02 -34.22
C GLU A 130 25.53 24.51 -34.54
N PHE A 131 24.50 25.01 -33.85
CA PHE A 131 23.10 24.70 -34.11
C PHE A 131 22.55 25.48 -35.32
N THR A 132 23.31 26.43 -35.88
CA THR A 132 22.89 27.22 -37.04
C THR A 132 22.59 26.32 -38.23
N GLY A 133 21.38 26.43 -38.79
CA GLY A 133 20.95 25.66 -39.96
C GLY A 133 20.63 24.19 -39.69
N LYS A 134 20.62 23.75 -38.43
CA LYS A 134 20.20 22.40 -38.01
C LYS A 134 18.70 22.35 -37.73
N THR A 135 18.12 21.15 -37.84
CA THR A 135 16.84 20.83 -37.21
C THR A 135 17.10 20.61 -35.72
N VAL A 136 16.32 21.24 -34.86
CA VAL A 136 16.55 21.20 -33.40
C VAL A 136 15.29 20.78 -32.67
N ASP A 137 15.40 19.68 -31.94
CA ASP A 137 14.34 19.12 -31.12
C ASP A 137 14.68 19.29 -29.63
N LEU A 138 13.72 19.74 -28.83
CA LEU A 138 13.80 19.70 -27.36
C LEU A 138 13.08 18.46 -26.85
N PHE A 139 13.83 17.51 -26.27
CA PHE A 139 13.31 16.34 -25.61
C PHE A 139 13.04 16.62 -24.13
N ILE A 140 11.80 16.38 -23.68
CA ILE A 140 11.37 16.47 -22.30
C ILE A 140 10.97 15.08 -21.83
N ARG A 141 11.57 14.62 -20.73
CA ARG A 141 11.38 13.25 -20.24
C ARG A 141 10.03 13.01 -19.57
N GLY A 142 9.47 14.03 -18.94
CA GLY A 142 8.16 13.96 -18.32
C GLY A 142 7.77 15.24 -17.60
N ALA A 143 6.47 15.48 -17.51
CA ALA A 143 5.85 16.58 -16.78
C ALA A 143 4.50 16.12 -16.23
N ARG A 144 4.01 16.76 -15.16
CA ARG A 144 2.64 16.57 -14.70
C ARG A 144 1.95 17.92 -14.46
N GLN A 145 0.78 18.24 -15.06
CA GLN A 145 -0.04 17.43 -15.97
C GLN A 145 -0.05 17.97 -17.41
N ARG A 146 -0.60 19.17 -17.65
CA ARG A 146 -0.58 19.82 -18.97
C ARG A 146 0.64 20.73 -19.10
N ALA A 147 1.48 20.49 -20.10
CA ALA A 147 2.68 21.25 -20.37
C ALA A 147 2.57 22.06 -21.68
N GLU A 148 2.87 23.36 -21.61
CA GLU A 148 3.12 24.22 -22.77
C GLU A 148 4.56 24.74 -22.70
N VAL A 149 5.30 24.59 -23.78
CA VAL A 149 6.75 24.84 -23.82
C VAL A 149 7.02 26.02 -24.71
N TYR A 150 7.72 27.02 -24.16
CA TYR A 150 8.05 28.26 -24.83
C TYR A 150 9.56 28.42 -24.93
N LEU A 151 10.05 28.81 -26.10
CA LEU A 151 11.42 29.24 -26.29
C LEU A 151 11.41 30.66 -26.86
N ASN A 152 12.07 31.59 -26.20
CA ASN A 152 12.07 33.01 -26.54
C ASN A 152 10.64 33.56 -26.76
N ARG A 153 9.72 33.19 -25.85
CA ARG A 153 8.29 33.58 -25.84
C ARG A 153 7.44 32.95 -26.95
N GLN A 154 8.01 32.16 -27.84
CA GLN A 154 7.28 31.42 -28.86
C GLN A 154 6.90 30.03 -28.35
N LEU A 155 5.64 29.63 -28.51
CA LEU A 155 5.18 28.26 -28.21
C LEU A 155 5.81 27.28 -29.20
N ILE A 156 6.57 26.31 -28.69
CA ILE A 156 7.27 25.29 -29.48
C ILE A 156 6.77 23.87 -29.21
N GLY A 157 5.95 23.68 -28.16
CA GLY A 157 5.49 22.35 -27.78
C GLY A 157 4.30 22.36 -26.82
N TYR A 158 3.59 21.25 -26.82
CA TYR A 158 2.41 21.00 -25.99
C TYR A 158 2.33 19.50 -25.67
N SER A 159 2.00 19.15 -24.42
CA SER A 159 1.62 17.78 -24.04
C SER A 159 0.58 17.78 -22.93
N MET A 160 -0.36 16.85 -22.99
CA MET A 160 -1.32 16.56 -21.92
C MET A 160 -1.05 15.21 -21.25
N ILE A 161 -0.19 14.37 -21.83
CA ILE A 161 0.07 13.02 -21.31
C ILE A 161 1.02 13.12 -20.13
N GLU A 162 0.52 12.81 -18.94
CA GLU A 162 1.30 12.90 -17.71
C GLU A 162 2.47 11.91 -17.69
N GLU A 163 3.63 12.41 -17.25
CA GLU A 163 4.82 11.62 -16.89
C GLU A 163 5.43 10.75 -18.01
N VAL A 164 5.01 10.96 -19.26
CA VAL A 164 5.55 10.33 -20.47
C VAL A 164 6.37 11.34 -21.25
N SER A 165 7.39 10.86 -21.97
CA SER A 165 8.27 11.73 -22.74
C SER A 165 7.58 12.35 -23.98
N PHE A 166 8.03 13.54 -24.37
CA PHE A 166 7.60 14.19 -25.61
C PHE A 166 8.69 15.11 -26.16
N THR A 167 8.58 15.43 -27.46
CA THR A 167 9.57 16.22 -28.19
C THR A 167 8.91 17.46 -28.79
N CYS A 168 9.60 18.60 -28.71
CA CYS A 168 9.15 19.89 -29.24
C CYS A 168 10.09 20.33 -30.37
N ASP A 169 9.55 20.82 -31.49
CA ASP A 169 10.38 21.39 -32.56
C ASP A 169 10.84 22.80 -32.15
N ALA A 170 12.10 22.91 -31.72
CA ALA A 170 12.69 24.16 -31.28
C ALA A 170 13.29 24.99 -32.44
N THR A 171 13.43 24.39 -33.63
CA THR A 171 14.08 24.98 -34.81
C THR A 171 13.65 26.44 -35.10
N PRO A 172 12.36 26.80 -35.12
CA PRO A 172 11.97 28.17 -35.48
C PRO A 172 12.29 29.21 -34.40
N ALA A 173 12.51 28.79 -33.15
CA ALA A 173 12.60 29.69 -32.01
C ALA A 173 14.02 29.86 -31.44
N ILE A 174 14.97 28.99 -31.81
CA ILE A 174 16.36 29.09 -31.32
C ILE A 174 17.06 30.34 -31.86
N ILE A 175 17.96 30.89 -31.04
CA ILE A 175 18.92 31.93 -31.43
C ILE A 175 20.32 31.38 -31.15
N PRO A 176 20.98 30.76 -32.14
CA PRO A 176 22.32 30.18 -31.98
C PRO A 176 23.38 31.24 -31.62
N GLY A 177 24.34 30.85 -30.80
CA GLY A 177 25.42 31.71 -30.31
C GLY A 177 24.99 32.72 -29.23
N ARG A 178 23.79 32.59 -28.67
CA ARG A 178 23.25 33.49 -27.63
C ARG A 178 22.53 32.72 -26.52
N LYS A 179 22.22 33.45 -25.44
CA LYS A 179 21.27 32.98 -24.44
C LYS A 179 19.85 33.01 -25.01
N ASN A 180 19.09 31.98 -24.67
CA ASN A 180 17.70 31.78 -25.05
C ASN A 180 16.90 31.56 -23.75
N LEU A 181 15.69 32.11 -23.68
CA LEU A 181 14.80 31.91 -22.55
C LEU A 181 13.90 30.70 -22.80
N LEU A 182 14.13 29.61 -22.08
CA LEU A 182 13.21 28.48 -22.02
C LEU A 182 12.22 28.70 -20.88
N ALA A 183 10.93 28.57 -21.15
CA ALA A 183 9.87 28.66 -20.15
C ALA A 183 8.84 27.55 -20.38
N ILE A 184 8.41 26.87 -19.32
CA ILE A 184 7.40 25.80 -19.38
C ILE A 184 6.26 26.16 -18.44
N ARG A 185 5.05 26.27 -18.99
CA ARG A 185 3.81 26.45 -18.24
C ARG A 185 3.24 25.07 -17.93
N ILE A 186 3.13 24.75 -16.65
CA ILE A 186 2.51 23.52 -16.15
C ILE A 186 1.17 23.88 -15.54
N THR A 187 0.09 23.30 -16.07
CA THR A 187 -1.23 23.39 -15.46
C THR A 187 -1.55 22.08 -14.74
N ASN A 188 -1.78 22.18 -13.43
CA ASN A 188 -2.13 21.07 -12.56
C ASN A 188 -3.60 21.20 -12.14
N PRO A 189 -4.51 20.31 -12.60
CA PRO A 189 -5.90 20.29 -12.16
C PRO A 189 -6.08 19.65 -10.77
N GLY A 190 -4.99 19.47 -10.02
CA GLY A 190 -4.96 18.75 -8.77
C GLY A 190 -4.94 17.23 -8.98
N GLY A 191 -5.37 16.48 -7.98
CA GLY A 191 -5.39 15.01 -8.02
C GLY A 191 -5.77 14.45 -6.68
N ARG A 192 -5.29 13.24 -6.37
CA ARG A 192 -5.37 12.65 -5.03
C ARG A 192 -3.99 12.20 -4.57
N LEU A 193 -3.87 11.93 -3.28
CA LEU A 193 -2.65 11.39 -2.68
C LEU A 193 -2.90 10.05 -1.99
N ASP A 194 -4.14 9.54 -2.08
CA ASP A 194 -4.57 8.31 -1.42
C ASP A 194 -4.43 7.08 -2.32
N TRP A 195 -4.89 5.92 -1.84
CA TRP A 195 -4.78 4.63 -2.52
C TRP A 195 -5.80 4.39 -3.68
N ILE A 196 -6.74 5.29 -3.97
CA ILE A 196 -7.81 5.04 -4.96
C ILE A 196 -7.35 5.38 -6.40
N ASP A 197 -7.52 4.46 -7.37
CA ASP A 197 -7.03 4.62 -8.77
C ASP A 197 -8.12 4.66 -9.86
N ASN A 198 -9.39 4.49 -9.51
CA ASN A 198 -10.47 4.31 -10.50
C ASN A 198 -11.29 5.58 -10.77
N LEU A 199 -10.93 6.73 -10.19
CA LEU A 199 -11.71 7.96 -10.33
C LEU A 199 -11.16 8.87 -11.43
N VAL A 200 -12.05 9.68 -11.98
CA VAL A 200 -11.75 10.66 -13.04
C VAL A 200 -11.73 12.07 -12.46
N THR A 201 -11.03 12.97 -13.16
CA THR A 201 -11.10 14.42 -12.96
C THR A 201 -11.76 15.06 -14.18
N THR A 202 -12.41 16.20 -13.98
CA THR A 202 -13.13 16.94 -15.03
C THR A 202 -12.35 18.20 -15.38
N TRP A 203 -12.18 18.44 -16.68
CA TRP A 203 -11.63 19.66 -17.25
C TRP A 203 -12.59 20.18 -18.30
N ASP A 204 -13.31 21.25 -17.98
CA ASP A 204 -14.42 21.75 -18.80
C ASP A 204 -15.40 20.62 -19.19
N SER A 205 -15.53 20.28 -20.47
CA SER A 205 -16.41 19.20 -20.95
C SER A 205 -15.73 17.83 -21.10
N VAL A 206 -14.45 17.68 -20.74
CA VAL A 206 -13.72 16.42 -20.86
C VAL A 206 -13.34 15.85 -19.50
N PHE A 207 -13.18 14.54 -19.44
CA PHE A 207 -12.72 13.82 -18.24
C PHE A 207 -11.58 12.88 -18.60
N PHE A 208 -10.73 12.59 -17.63
CA PHE A 208 -9.59 11.65 -17.71
C PHE A 208 -9.20 11.20 -16.29
N GLN A 209 -8.26 10.27 -16.14
CA GLN A 209 -7.89 9.70 -14.83
C GLN A 209 -7.40 10.76 -13.84
N ARG A 210 -7.79 10.60 -12.57
CA ARG A 210 -7.31 11.43 -11.45
C ARG A 210 -6.09 10.75 -10.79
N SER A 211 -4.89 11.21 -11.16
CA SER A 211 -3.60 10.70 -10.67
C SER A 211 -3.09 11.41 -9.39
N HIS A 212 -1.85 11.14 -8.99
CA HIS A 212 -1.17 11.78 -7.86
C HIS A 212 -1.13 13.30 -7.95
N GLY A 213 -1.73 14.04 -7.02
CA GLY A 213 -1.96 15.50 -7.10
C GLY A 213 -0.76 16.45 -7.29
N PHE A 214 0.48 15.97 -7.40
CA PHE A 214 1.70 16.77 -7.54
C PHE A 214 1.88 17.43 -8.91
N GLY A 215 2.20 18.72 -8.98
CA GLY A 215 2.48 19.43 -10.23
C GLY A 215 3.98 19.67 -10.41
N GLY A 216 4.61 19.18 -11.49
CA GLY A 216 6.06 19.32 -11.62
C GLY A 216 6.69 18.88 -12.94
N LEU A 217 8.01 19.01 -12.97
CA LEU A 217 8.88 18.71 -14.11
C LEU A 217 9.96 17.68 -13.73
N ASP A 218 10.14 16.70 -14.60
CA ASP A 218 11.27 15.79 -14.52
C ASP A 218 12.58 16.48 -14.97
N ARG A 219 13.71 15.84 -14.69
CA ARG A 219 15.05 16.24 -15.11
C ARG A 219 15.41 15.68 -16.50
N GLY A 220 16.65 15.90 -16.93
CA GLY A 220 17.21 15.19 -18.09
C GLY A 220 16.71 15.70 -19.45
N MET A 221 16.37 16.98 -19.54
CA MET A 221 15.98 17.60 -20.82
C MET A 221 17.20 17.76 -21.74
N VAL A 222 17.01 17.51 -23.03
CA VAL A 222 18.10 17.55 -24.02
C VAL A 222 17.66 18.30 -25.27
N LEU A 223 18.47 19.26 -25.72
CA LEU A 223 18.36 19.83 -27.07
C LEU A 223 19.19 18.98 -28.03
N ARG A 224 18.55 18.49 -29.10
CA ARG A 224 19.17 17.64 -30.12
C ARG A 224 19.17 18.39 -31.44
N ALA A 225 20.34 18.80 -31.91
CA ALA A 225 20.56 19.37 -33.23
C ALA A 225 20.99 18.27 -34.20
N HIS A 226 20.35 18.15 -35.34
CA HIS A 226 20.70 17.19 -36.40
C HIS A 226 20.32 17.74 -37.79
N ASP A 227 20.71 17.02 -38.84
CA ASP A 227 20.31 17.38 -40.20
C ASP A 227 18.82 17.05 -40.46
N GLN A 228 18.34 17.34 -41.67
CA GLN A 228 16.96 17.08 -42.09
C GLN A 228 16.65 15.58 -42.29
N LEU A 229 17.68 14.74 -42.49
CA LEU A 229 17.58 13.29 -42.46
C LEU A 229 18.24 12.77 -41.19
N PHE A 230 17.47 12.18 -40.29
CA PHE A 230 17.92 11.83 -38.96
C PHE A 230 17.21 10.60 -38.40
N ILE A 231 17.83 9.96 -37.42
CA ILE A 231 17.24 8.89 -36.63
C ILE A 231 16.36 9.54 -35.55
N SER A 232 15.04 9.33 -35.62
CA SER A 232 14.07 9.90 -34.67
C SER A 232 13.85 9.01 -33.44
N ASP A 233 14.05 7.70 -33.56
CA ASP A 233 13.98 6.75 -32.44
C ASP A 233 14.89 5.53 -32.68
N LEU A 234 15.45 4.97 -31.61
CA LEU A 234 16.27 3.77 -31.61
C LEU A 234 15.89 2.90 -30.42
N TYR A 235 15.50 1.65 -30.69
CA TYR A 235 15.15 0.68 -29.66
C TYR A 235 15.57 -0.74 -30.03
N VAL A 236 15.74 -1.55 -29.00
CA VAL A 236 16.14 -2.96 -29.06
C VAL A 236 15.11 -3.79 -28.32
N LEU A 237 14.71 -4.91 -28.91
CA LEU A 237 13.81 -5.88 -28.33
C LEU A 237 14.49 -7.26 -28.25
N ASN A 238 14.30 -7.94 -27.12
CA ASN A 238 14.80 -9.31 -26.94
C ASN A 238 14.03 -10.31 -27.81
N THR A 239 14.58 -11.49 -28.05
CA THR A 239 13.92 -12.58 -28.79
C THR A 239 13.95 -13.90 -27.99
N PRO A 240 13.19 -14.94 -28.40
CA PRO A 240 13.24 -16.26 -27.76
C PRO A 240 14.63 -16.90 -27.68
N ASN A 241 15.54 -16.56 -28.61
CA ASN A 241 16.95 -16.85 -28.44
C ASN A 241 17.57 -15.75 -27.56
N PRO A 242 18.00 -16.06 -26.32
CA PRO A 242 18.45 -15.04 -25.37
C PRO A 242 19.75 -14.34 -25.80
N LYS A 243 20.42 -14.78 -26.86
CA LYS A 243 21.62 -14.15 -27.45
C LYS A 243 21.36 -13.43 -28.77
N ARG A 244 20.10 -13.32 -29.17
CA ARG A 244 19.63 -12.61 -30.37
C ARG A 244 18.65 -11.51 -30.01
N ILE A 245 18.79 -10.38 -30.66
CA ILE A 245 17.91 -9.21 -30.51
C ILE A 245 17.37 -8.78 -31.86
N ASN A 246 16.28 -8.01 -31.83
CA ASN A 246 15.80 -7.23 -32.95
C ASN A 246 16.11 -5.75 -32.66
N ALA A 247 16.83 -5.10 -33.57
CA ALA A 247 17.15 -3.68 -33.50
C ALA A 247 16.27 -2.90 -34.47
N TYR A 248 15.80 -1.73 -34.04
CA TYR A 248 14.90 -0.86 -34.79
C TYR A 248 15.41 0.57 -34.75
N ALA A 249 15.54 1.20 -35.92
CA ALA A 249 15.82 2.63 -36.06
C ALA A 249 14.71 3.26 -36.90
N GLN A 250 13.98 4.21 -36.33
CA GLN A 250 13.07 5.05 -37.09
C GLN A 250 13.86 6.21 -37.69
N VAL A 251 13.78 6.37 -39.00
CA VAL A 251 14.47 7.41 -39.75
C VAL A 251 13.43 8.36 -40.33
N THR A 252 13.61 9.66 -40.10
CA THR A 252 12.72 10.72 -40.59
C THR A 252 13.41 11.53 -41.67
N ASN A 253 12.77 11.69 -42.82
CA ASN A 253 13.25 12.52 -43.93
C ASN A 253 12.44 13.82 -44.03
N ARG A 254 12.98 14.93 -43.51
CA ARG A 254 12.42 16.27 -43.66
C ARG A 254 12.97 17.04 -44.87
N THR A 255 13.74 16.39 -45.74
CA THR A 255 14.26 17.02 -46.96
C THR A 255 13.15 17.13 -48.02
N ALA A 256 13.39 17.95 -49.05
CA ALA A 256 12.49 18.07 -50.19
C ALA A 256 12.62 16.94 -51.23
N ALA A 257 13.52 15.97 -51.02
CA ALA A 257 13.84 14.91 -51.98
C ALA A 257 13.75 13.51 -51.35
N GLU A 258 13.54 12.50 -52.20
CA GLU A 258 13.75 11.11 -51.79
C GLU A 258 15.23 10.92 -51.44
N VAL A 259 15.51 10.24 -50.32
CA VAL A 259 16.89 9.96 -49.90
C VAL A 259 17.09 8.46 -49.70
N ARG A 260 18.16 7.96 -50.33
CA ARG A 260 18.65 6.57 -50.21
C ARG A 260 19.88 6.53 -49.32
N GLY A 261 19.98 5.52 -48.48
CA GLY A 261 21.12 5.38 -47.57
C GLY A 261 21.15 4.02 -46.90
N ASN A 262 21.96 3.92 -45.85
CA ASN A 262 22.05 2.75 -45.00
C ASN A 262 22.01 3.13 -43.52
N ILE A 263 21.39 2.27 -42.70
CA ILE A 263 21.59 2.23 -41.25
C ILE A 263 22.52 1.06 -40.93
N GLU A 264 23.69 1.34 -40.35
CA GLU A 264 24.55 0.31 -39.76
C GLU A 264 24.24 0.18 -38.27
N PHE A 265 23.66 -0.94 -37.87
CA PHE A 265 23.47 -1.33 -36.48
C PHE A 265 24.74 -1.99 -35.96
N ARG A 266 25.21 -1.58 -34.79
CA ARG A 266 26.39 -2.15 -34.11
C ARG A 266 26.03 -2.48 -32.66
N ILE A 267 26.31 -3.71 -32.25
CA ILE A 267 26.31 -4.10 -30.84
C ILE A 267 27.69 -3.78 -30.29
N LEU A 268 27.72 -2.94 -29.24
CA LEU A 268 28.94 -2.56 -28.55
C LEU A 268 28.94 -3.06 -27.11
N THR A 269 30.11 -3.46 -26.61
CA THR A 269 30.35 -3.54 -25.18
C THR A 269 30.32 -2.14 -24.54
N THR A 270 30.27 -2.09 -23.20
CA THR A 270 30.34 -0.83 -22.45
C THR A 270 31.64 -0.05 -22.69
N ASP A 271 32.76 -0.73 -22.97
CA ASP A 271 34.05 -0.15 -23.37
C ASP A 271 34.14 0.14 -24.89
N GLN A 272 32.99 0.17 -25.59
CA GLN A 272 32.84 0.55 -27.00
C GLN A 272 33.47 -0.41 -28.02
N GLN A 273 33.78 -1.66 -27.66
CA GLN A 273 34.23 -2.66 -28.63
C GLN A 273 33.03 -3.17 -29.45
N ILE A 274 33.20 -3.30 -30.77
CA ILE A 274 32.16 -3.83 -31.65
C ILE A 274 32.11 -5.35 -31.50
N CYS A 275 30.99 -5.88 -31.01
CA CYS A 275 30.71 -7.31 -30.96
C CYS A 275 30.18 -7.83 -32.30
N GLU A 276 29.21 -7.10 -32.86
CA GLU A 276 28.50 -7.49 -34.08
C GLU A 276 28.02 -6.24 -34.82
N LYS A 277 27.83 -6.35 -36.15
CA LYS A 277 27.27 -5.26 -36.96
C LYS A 277 26.54 -5.74 -38.20
N VAL A 278 25.51 -5.00 -38.61
CA VAL A 278 24.74 -5.25 -39.83
C VAL A 278 24.34 -3.91 -40.46
N SER A 279 24.50 -3.79 -41.78
CA SER A 279 24.03 -2.64 -42.56
C SER A 279 22.75 -2.99 -43.32
N VAL A 280 21.74 -2.12 -43.23
CA VAL A 280 20.45 -2.27 -43.90
C VAL A 280 20.19 -1.04 -44.78
N PRO A 281 19.90 -1.21 -46.08
CA PRO A 281 19.57 -0.10 -46.96
C PRO A 281 18.15 0.44 -46.69
N PHE A 282 17.93 1.72 -47.00
CA PHE A 282 16.61 2.36 -46.95
C PHE A 282 16.38 3.28 -48.15
N ASN A 283 15.11 3.61 -48.41
CA ASN A 283 14.71 4.59 -49.41
C ASN A 283 13.46 5.35 -48.94
N ILE A 284 13.66 6.57 -48.42
CA ILE A 284 12.61 7.31 -47.71
C ILE A 284 12.22 8.54 -48.53
N LYS A 285 10.93 8.67 -48.84
CA LYS A 285 10.38 9.80 -49.60
C LYS A 285 10.40 11.11 -48.80
N PRO A 286 10.27 12.27 -49.46
CA PRO A 286 10.17 13.56 -48.78
C PRO A 286 9.03 13.57 -47.76
N GLY A 287 9.29 14.04 -46.55
CA GLY A 287 8.30 14.18 -45.48
C GLY A 287 7.87 12.87 -44.81
N GLU A 288 8.40 11.71 -45.24
CA GLU A 288 8.05 10.41 -44.68
C GLU A 288 9.01 9.97 -43.56
N LYS A 289 8.56 8.97 -42.80
CA LYS A 289 9.36 8.24 -41.81
C LYS A 289 9.28 6.74 -42.10
N GLU A 290 10.39 6.03 -41.92
CA GLU A 290 10.48 4.58 -42.12
C GLU A 290 11.15 3.93 -40.90
N THR A 291 10.65 2.77 -40.47
CA THR A 291 11.28 1.96 -39.41
C THR A 291 12.16 0.90 -40.07
N ILE A 292 13.47 1.09 -39.98
CA ILE A 292 14.46 0.12 -40.44
C ILE A 292 14.75 -0.86 -39.31
N GLN A 293 14.67 -2.16 -39.59
CA GLN A 293 14.85 -3.19 -38.58
C GLN A 293 15.76 -4.32 -39.07
N THR A 294 16.47 -4.95 -38.14
CA THR A 294 17.24 -6.17 -38.40
C THR A 294 17.41 -6.98 -37.13
N ALA A 295 17.69 -8.27 -37.30
CA ALA A 295 18.05 -9.14 -36.20
C ALA A 295 19.57 -9.29 -36.12
N LEU A 296 20.14 -9.17 -34.92
CA LEU A 296 21.55 -9.45 -34.66
C LEU A 296 21.68 -10.53 -33.60
N GLU A 297 22.56 -11.49 -33.83
CA GLU A 297 22.92 -12.53 -32.87
C GLU A 297 24.39 -12.36 -32.49
N TYR A 298 24.66 -12.27 -31.19
CA TYR A 298 26.02 -12.28 -30.67
C TYR A 298 26.22 -13.56 -29.85
N LYS A 299 26.87 -14.57 -30.44
CA LYS A 299 26.98 -15.91 -29.85
C LYS A 299 27.70 -15.94 -28.50
N ASP A 300 28.59 -15.00 -28.26
CA ASP A 300 29.34 -14.88 -27.00
C ASP A 300 28.68 -13.90 -26.00
N ALA A 301 27.45 -13.45 -26.28
CA ALA A 301 26.71 -12.58 -25.38
C ALA A 301 26.56 -13.23 -23.99
N ILE A 302 26.84 -12.45 -22.95
CA ILE A 302 26.49 -12.77 -21.57
C ILE A 302 25.06 -12.28 -21.35
N THR A 303 24.17 -13.19 -20.98
CA THR A 303 22.76 -12.87 -20.78
C THR A 303 22.56 -12.07 -19.48
N TRP A 304 21.71 -11.06 -19.55
CA TRP A 304 21.28 -10.24 -18.44
C TRP A 304 20.36 -11.03 -17.47
N SER A 305 20.57 -10.84 -16.17
CA SER A 305 19.72 -11.32 -15.06
C SER A 305 20.00 -10.52 -13.78
N ASP A 306 19.27 -10.78 -12.70
CA ASP A 306 19.49 -10.21 -11.36
C ASP A 306 20.89 -10.50 -10.78
N LYS A 307 21.50 -11.61 -11.21
CA LYS A 307 22.84 -12.07 -10.79
C LYS A 307 23.95 -11.69 -11.77
N SER A 308 23.60 -11.40 -13.02
CA SER A 308 24.53 -11.05 -14.09
C SER A 308 23.95 -9.88 -14.90
N PRO A 309 23.99 -8.64 -14.38
CA PRO A 309 23.37 -7.48 -15.01
C PRO A 309 24.23 -6.92 -16.17
N LYS A 310 24.64 -7.78 -17.12
CA LYS A 310 25.47 -7.35 -18.26
C LYS A 310 24.66 -6.54 -19.26
N LEU A 311 25.10 -5.30 -19.50
CA LEU A 311 24.53 -4.39 -20.49
C LEU A 311 25.46 -4.23 -21.72
N TYR A 312 24.83 -3.89 -22.84
CA TYR A 312 25.43 -3.59 -24.13
C TYR A 312 24.85 -2.28 -24.66
N THR A 313 25.51 -1.68 -25.65
CA THR A 313 25.01 -0.50 -26.35
C THR A 313 24.71 -0.86 -27.80
N MET A 314 23.46 -0.66 -28.23
CA MET A 314 23.12 -0.62 -29.63
C MET A 314 23.43 0.75 -30.18
N LYS A 315 24.28 0.82 -31.21
CA LYS A 315 24.56 2.05 -31.95
C LYS A 315 24.01 1.92 -33.36
N ALA A 316 23.15 2.84 -33.76
CA ALA A 316 22.69 2.97 -35.15
C ALA A 316 23.43 4.14 -35.80
N VAL A 317 24.06 3.89 -36.96
CA VAL A 317 24.79 4.90 -37.73
C VAL A 317 24.11 5.06 -39.08
N LEU A 318 23.55 6.24 -39.32
CA LEU A 318 22.95 6.64 -40.59
C LEU A 318 24.03 7.19 -41.52
N SER A 319 24.01 6.73 -42.77
CA SER A 319 24.82 7.30 -43.84
C SER A 319 24.05 7.37 -45.15
N SER A 320 24.12 8.51 -45.83
CA SER A 320 23.61 8.66 -47.20
C SER A 320 24.62 9.41 -48.07
N SER A 321 24.94 8.82 -49.23
CA SER A 321 25.77 9.48 -50.25
C SER A 321 25.00 10.57 -51.00
N ALA A 322 23.67 10.49 -51.06
CA ALA A 322 22.81 11.53 -51.61
C ALA A 322 22.60 12.64 -50.57
N GLY A 323 23.22 13.81 -50.79
CA GLY A 323 23.14 14.95 -49.86
C GLY A 323 24.12 14.91 -48.67
N ASN A 324 24.98 13.89 -48.59
CA ASN A 324 26.03 13.74 -47.57
C ASN A 324 25.50 13.82 -46.11
N TYR A 325 24.34 13.21 -45.86
CA TYR A 325 23.72 13.16 -44.53
C TYR A 325 24.37 12.07 -43.66
N SER A 326 24.57 12.38 -42.38
CA SER A 326 25.02 11.43 -41.37
C SER A 326 24.38 11.71 -40.02
N ASP A 327 24.00 10.65 -39.32
CA ASP A 327 23.45 10.74 -37.96
C ASP A 327 23.84 9.51 -37.15
N GLU A 328 23.82 9.61 -35.82
CA GLU A 328 23.98 8.45 -34.95
C GLU A 328 23.11 8.54 -33.70
N GLN A 329 22.63 7.39 -33.24
CA GLN A 329 21.99 7.25 -31.93
C GLN A 329 22.52 6.01 -31.21
N LYS A 330 22.39 6.04 -29.88
CA LYS A 330 22.78 4.94 -29.00
C LYS A 330 21.61 4.60 -28.07
N ARG A 331 21.42 3.30 -27.82
CA ARG A 331 20.46 2.78 -26.85
C ARG A 331 21.09 1.64 -26.06
N MET A 332 21.05 1.71 -24.73
CA MET A 332 21.48 0.61 -23.87
C MET A 332 20.43 -0.51 -23.87
N PHE A 333 20.88 -1.76 -23.76
CA PHE A 333 20.03 -2.94 -23.64
C PHE A 333 20.77 -4.10 -22.97
N GLY A 334 20.05 -5.17 -22.65
CA GLY A 334 20.62 -6.44 -22.16
C GLY A 334 20.04 -7.64 -22.91
N PHE A 335 20.85 -8.68 -23.08
CA PHE A 335 20.44 -9.94 -23.71
C PHE A 335 19.69 -10.83 -22.72
N ARG A 336 18.37 -10.97 -22.82
CA ARG A 336 17.60 -11.87 -21.93
C ARG A 336 16.40 -12.44 -22.64
N TRP A 337 15.81 -13.51 -22.11
CA TRP A 337 14.50 -13.99 -22.51
C TRP A 337 13.66 -14.33 -21.30
N PHE A 338 12.50 -13.68 -21.13
CA PHE A 338 11.55 -13.94 -20.05
C PHE A 338 10.21 -14.37 -20.63
N ALA A 339 9.70 -15.53 -20.22
CA ALA A 339 8.41 -16.02 -20.68
C ALA A 339 7.80 -17.07 -19.74
N PRO A 340 6.47 -17.15 -19.64
CA PRO A 340 5.80 -18.29 -19.04
C PRO A 340 5.93 -19.53 -19.93
N ASP A 341 6.05 -20.69 -19.30
CA ASP A 341 6.19 -22.00 -19.93
C ASP A 341 5.27 -23.02 -19.24
N GLY A 342 4.90 -24.11 -19.91
CA GLY A 342 4.13 -25.21 -19.32
C GLY A 342 2.64 -24.93 -19.00
N ILE A 343 2.07 -23.82 -19.50
CA ILE A 343 0.64 -23.46 -19.32
C ILE A 343 -0.27 -24.67 -19.61
N GLY A 344 -1.24 -24.90 -18.73
CA GLY A 344 -2.17 -26.04 -18.76
C GLY A 344 -1.64 -27.32 -18.11
N SER A 345 -0.37 -27.38 -17.70
CA SER A 345 0.26 -28.57 -17.10
C SER A 345 1.13 -28.25 -15.89
N ASN A 346 2.38 -27.84 -16.12
CA ASN A 346 3.38 -27.42 -15.12
C ASN A 346 3.84 -25.99 -15.45
N ALA A 347 2.90 -25.06 -15.33
CA ALA A 347 3.09 -23.65 -15.56
C ALA A 347 4.16 -23.08 -14.63
N VAL A 348 5.16 -22.41 -15.20
CA VAL A 348 6.25 -21.75 -14.46
C VAL A 348 6.75 -20.51 -15.21
N LEU A 349 7.28 -19.54 -14.47
CA LEU A 349 8.03 -18.42 -15.06
C LEU A 349 9.48 -18.84 -15.36
N ARG A 350 9.99 -18.48 -16.54
CA ARG A 350 11.39 -18.72 -16.94
C ARG A 350 12.11 -17.42 -17.31
N LEU A 351 13.37 -17.32 -16.88
CA LEU A 351 14.35 -16.34 -17.36
C LEU A 351 15.57 -17.07 -17.93
N ASN A 352 15.91 -16.79 -19.18
CA ASN A 352 17.03 -17.40 -19.91
C ASN A 352 16.97 -18.94 -19.91
N GLY A 353 15.76 -19.50 -20.04
CA GLY A 353 15.48 -20.95 -20.05
C GLY A 353 15.32 -21.57 -18.66
N GLU A 354 15.62 -20.84 -17.60
CA GLU A 354 15.65 -21.37 -16.24
C GLU A 354 14.49 -20.87 -15.41
N ARG A 355 13.92 -21.73 -14.56
CA ARG A 355 12.83 -21.34 -13.66
C ARG A 355 13.24 -20.18 -12.74
N VAL A 356 12.32 -19.24 -12.55
CA VAL A 356 12.48 -18.09 -11.64
C VAL A 356 11.19 -17.88 -10.86
N ARG A 357 11.32 -17.57 -9.57
CA ARG A 357 10.24 -17.07 -8.73
C ARG A 357 10.48 -15.58 -8.49
N LEU A 358 9.45 -14.76 -8.68
CA LEU A 358 9.50 -13.33 -8.44
C LEU A 358 9.04 -13.04 -7.01
N VAL A 359 9.83 -12.28 -6.27
CA VAL A 359 9.50 -11.77 -4.93
C VAL A 359 9.62 -10.26 -4.97
N SER A 360 8.48 -9.58 -4.81
CA SER A 360 8.30 -8.16 -5.07
C SER A 360 7.64 -7.44 -3.89
N ALA A 361 7.59 -6.11 -4.01
CA ALA A 361 6.79 -5.21 -3.19
C ALA A 361 6.14 -4.14 -4.07
N ILE A 362 4.99 -3.62 -3.63
CA ILE A 362 4.22 -2.58 -4.32
C ILE A 362 4.83 -1.19 -4.12
N SER A 363 5.39 -0.58 -5.16
CA SER A 363 5.80 0.82 -5.12
C SER A 363 4.66 1.71 -5.57
N TRP A 364 4.12 2.52 -4.64
CA TRP A 364 3.02 3.45 -4.89
C TRP A 364 3.44 4.64 -5.75
N GLY A 365 4.74 4.86 -5.94
CA GLY A 365 5.27 5.93 -6.77
C GLY A 365 5.60 7.22 -6.03
N PHE A 366 5.70 7.17 -4.70
CA PHE A 366 6.08 8.33 -3.89
C PHE A 366 7.58 8.46 -3.68
N TRP A 367 8.06 9.70 -3.73
CA TRP A 367 9.47 10.07 -3.57
C TRP A 367 9.64 11.20 -2.56
N GLY A 368 10.45 10.99 -1.53
CA GLY A 368 10.47 11.81 -0.31
C GLY A 368 10.98 13.24 -0.40
N LEU A 369 11.30 13.78 -1.59
CA LEU A 369 11.64 15.20 -1.74
C LEU A 369 10.50 15.99 -2.38
N ASN A 370 9.98 15.51 -3.50
CA ASN A 370 9.02 16.25 -4.33
C ASN A 370 7.71 15.48 -4.56
N GLY A 371 7.57 14.27 -4.03
CA GLY A 371 6.37 13.45 -4.13
C GLY A 371 6.26 12.61 -5.41
N LEU A 372 6.91 12.99 -6.53
CA LEU A 372 6.59 12.45 -7.86
C LEU A 372 7.78 11.85 -8.64
N PHE A 373 8.95 12.48 -8.57
CA PHE A 373 10.11 12.13 -9.39
C PHE A 373 11.33 11.74 -8.54
N PRO A 374 11.98 10.60 -8.84
CA PRO A 374 13.20 10.18 -8.17
C PRO A 374 14.40 11.03 -8.57
N THR A 375 15.32 11.22 -7.64
CA THR A 375 16.72 11.54 -7.96
C THR A 375 17.51 10.25 -8.29
N PRO A 376 18.56 10.28 -9.11
CA PRO A 376 19.42 9.13 -9.40
C PRO A 376 19.94 8.44 -8.14
N GLU A 377 20.32 9.22 -7.11
CA GLU A 377 20.83 8.70 -5.84
C GLU A 377 19.75 7.89 -5.09
N LEU A 378 18.52 8.39 -5.10
CA LEU A 378 17.37 7.73 -4.47
C LEU A 378 16.88 6.51 -5.27
N ALA A 379 16.95 6.56 -6.60
CA ALA A 379 16.69 5.40 -7.46
C ALA A 379 17.72 4.29 -7.24
N LEU A 380 19.01 4.64 -7.15
CA LEU A 380 20.08 3.70 -6.80
C LEU A 380 19.87 3.08 -5.42
N LYS A 381 19.43 3.89 -4.45
CA LYS A 381 19.13 3.46 -3.09
C LYS A 381 17.95 2.49 -3.05
N GLU A 382 16.90 2.71 -3.84
CA GLU A 382 15.77 1.78 -3.99
C GLU A 382 16.25 0.39 -4.41
N VAL A 383 17.04 0.30 -5.48
CA VAL A 383 17.49 -0.99 -6.01
C VAL A 383 18.42 -1.70 -5.03
N THR A 384 19.32 -0.95 -4.40
CA THR A 384 20.22 -1.48 -3.36
C THR A 384 19.41 -2.01 -2.19
N ALA A 385 18.43 -1.25 -1.69
CA ALA A 385 17.59 -1.62 -0.56
C ALA A 385 16.79 -2.90 -0.83
N ALA A 386 16.20 -3.03 -2.03
CA ALA A 386 15.42 -4.20 -2.40
C ALA A 386 16.27 -5.47 -2.41
N LYS A 387 17.47 -5.40 -3.01
CA LYS A 387 18.43 -6.52 -3.01
C LYS A 387 18.93 -6.84 -1.60
N THR A 388 19.18 -5.82 -0.76
CA THR A 388 19.55 -6.01 0.65
C THR A 388 18.45 -6.73 1.43
N LEU A 389 17.17 -6.48 1.17
CA LEU A 389 16.06 -7.21 1.80
C LEU A 389 15.85 -8.62 1.23
N GLY A 390 16.49 -8.96 0.10
CA GLY A 390 16.36 -10.24 -0.59
C GLY A 390 15.25 -10.29 -1.65
N LEU A 391 14.70 -9.14 -2.03
CA LEU A 391 13.76 -9.03 -3.15
C LEU A 391 14.51 -9.09 -4.48
N ASN A 392 13.87 -9.64 -5.51
CA ASN A 392 14.40 -9.65 -6.88
C ASN A 392 13.55 -8.86 -7.87
N CYS A 393 12.39 -8.35 -7.44
CA CYS A 393 11.46 -7.58 -8.26
C CYS A 393 10.86 -6.42 -7.43
N ILE A 394 10.35 -5.40 -8.10
CA ILE A 394 9.44 -4.37 -7.56
C ILE A 394 8.36 -4.14 -8.62
N GLN A 395 7.13 -3.78 -8.22
CA GLN A 395 6.11 -3.31 -9.15
C GLN A 395 5.87 -1.81 -9.02
N PHE A 396 5.74 -1.13 -10.16
CA PHE A 396 5.08 0.17 -10.16
C PHE A 396 3.61 -0.04 -9.86
N HIS A 397 3.07 0.79 -8.98
CA HIS A 397 1.66 0.94 -8.74
C HIS A 397 1.29 2.41 -8.88
N ARG A 398 0.26 2.66 -9.70
CA ARG A 398 -0.28 3.99 -9.99
C ARG A 398 0.60 5.03 -10.65
N ASN A 399 1.77 4.64 -11.13
CA ASN A 399 2.65 5.55 -11.84
C ASN A 399 3.35 4.85 -13.00
N PRO A 400 3.61 5.58 -14.11
CA PRO A 400 4.46 5.05 -15.16
C PRO A 400 5.91 4.94 -14.70
N GLY A 401 6.69 4.20 -15.48
CA GLY A 401 8.11 3.97 -15.28
C GLY A 401 8.91 5.26 -15.15
N LYS A 402 9.97 5.20 -14.34
CA LYS A 402 10.91 6.30 -14.15
C LYS A 402 12.26 5.88 -14.69
N THR A 403 12.83 6.67 -15.62
CA THR A 403 14.12 6.36 -16.25
C THR A 403 15.22 6.10 -15.23
N GLU A 404 15.38 6.96 -14.21
CA GLU A 404 16.41 6.76 -13.17
C GLU A 404 16.29 5.41 -12.45
N VAL A 405 15.06 4.95 -12.24
CA VAL A 405 14.77 3.70 -11.55
C VAL A 405 15.10 2.52 -12.46
N LEU A 406 14.59 2.52 -13.69
CA LEU A 406 14.84 1.43 -14.63
C LEU A 406 16.32 1.35 -15.04
N ASP A 407 17.02 2.48 -15.17
CA ASP A 407 18.47 2.51 -15.38
C ASP A 407 19.21 1.89 -14.18
N ALA A 408 18.85 2.26 -12.95
CA ALA A 408 19.46 1.66 -11.76
C ALA A 408 19.18 0.14 -11.68
N GLN A 409 17.97 -0.29 -12.04
CA GLN A 409 17.56 -1.69 -12.07
C GLN A 409 18.30 -2.50 -13.12
N ASP A 410 18.49 -1.94 -14.31
CA ASP A 410 19.28 -2.54 -15.39
C ASP A 410 20.74 -2.73 -14.99
N ASN A 411 21.33 -1.71 -14.37
CA ASN A 411 22.75 -1.71 -13.99
C ASN A 411 23.05 -2.63 -12.80
N LEU A 412 22.17 -2.70 -11.80
CA LEU A 412 22.39 -3.50 -10.60
C LEU A 412 21.74 -4.89 -10.63
N GLY A 413 20.81 -5.13 -11.56
CA GLY A 413 20.08 -6.39 -11.68
C GLY A 413 18.95 -6.50 -10.67
N LEU A 414 17.80 -5.91 -10.98
CA LEU A 414 16.53 -6.07 -10.27
C LEU A 414 15.40 -6.03 -11.30
N TYR A 415 14.41 -6.91 -11.17
CA TYR A 415 13.29 -6.98 -12.10
C TYR A 415 12.24 -5.90 -11.82
N ARG A 416 11.45 -5.56 -12.84
CA ARG A 416 10.34 -4.61 -12.73
C ARG A 416 9.11 -5.13 -13.44
N TYR A 417 7.97 -4.94 -12.78
CA TYR A 417 6.63 -4.98 -13.33
C TYR A 417 6.14 -3.53 -13.47
N MET A 418 5.40 -3.20 -14.53
CA MET A 418 4.96 -1.83 -14.79
C MET A 418 3.49 -1.73 -15.15
N GLU A 419 2.82 -0.75 -14.56
CA GLU A 419 1.43 -0.37 -14.88
C GLU A 419 1.35 1.15 -15.15
N PRO A 420 0.31 1.64 -15.85
CA PRO A 420 0.17 3.06 -16.16
C PRO A 420 -0.34 3.90 -14.97
N GLY A 421 -1.09 3.29 -14.05
CA GLY A 421 -1.99 4.00 -13.14
C GLY A 421 -3.25 4.52 -13.84
N GLY A 422 -4.41 4.11 -13.34
CA GLY A 422 -5.74 4.50 -13.80
C GLY A 422 -6.15 3.83 -15.10
N GLY A 423 -5.49 2.75 -15.53
CA GLY A 423 -5.74 2.05 -16.79
C GLY A 423 -7.19 1.63 -17.03
N MET A 424 -7.97 1.36 -15.97
CA MET A 424 -9.40 1.10 -16.05
C MET A 424 -10.11 2.23 -16.78
N THR A 425 -9.69 3.50 -16.60
CA THR A 425 -10.29 4.65 -17.27
C THR A 425 -10.24 4.56 -18.80
N GLY A 426 -9.32 3.78 -19.36
CA GLY A 426 -9.24 3.44 -20.78
C GLY A 426 -10.23 2.35 -21.24
N LEU A 427 -10.78 1.59 -20.29
CA LEU A 427 -11.54 0.36 -20.53
C LEU A 427 -12.97 0.37 -19.97
N LEU A 428 -13.30 1.31 -19.06
CA LEU A 428 -14.54 1.39 -18.27
C LEU A 428 -15.81 0.98 -19.03
N ASN A 429 -16.63 0.15 -18.39
CA ASN A 429 -17.98 -0.15 -18.81
C ASN A 429 -18.90 1.01 -18.37
N ILE A 430 -19.63 1.60 -19.32
CA ILE A 430 -20.40 2.85 -19.18
C ILE A 430 -21.55 2.76 -18.14
N ASN A 431 -21.79 1.59 -17.57
CA ASN A 431 -22.80 1.38 -16.55
C ASN A 431 -22.41 1.87 -15.14
N GLU A 432 -21.11 2.03 -14.82
CA GLU A 432 -20.67 2.42 -13.47
C GLU A 432 -20.45 3.94 -13.27
N LEU A 433 -20.26 4.69 -14.36
CA LEU A 433 -20.13 6.16 -14.34
C LEU A 433 -21.34 6.78 -15.04
N GLU A 434 -22.48 6.69 -14.37
CA GLU A 434 -23.72 7.43 -14.61
C GLU A 434 -24.36 7.38 -16.01
N LYS A 435 -25.65 7.05 -16.00
CA LYS A 435 -26.60 7.30 -17.09
C LYS A 435 -26.52 8.78 -17.52
N GLY A 436 -25.75 9.10 -18.56
CA GLY A 436 -25.69 10.48 -19.06
C GLY A 436 -24.53 10.85 -19.98
N LEU A 437 -23.47 10.04 -20.08
CA LEU A 437 -22.38 10.35 -21.03
C LEU A 437 -22.76 9.95 -22.47
N PRO A 438 -22.82 10.89 -23.43
CA PRO A 438 -23.21 10.59 -24.81
C PRO A 438 -22.11 9.81 -25.55
N GLY A 439 -22.51 8.81 -26.35
CA GLY A 439 -21.67 8.24 -27.41
C GLY A 439 -20.98 6.91 -27.09
N TYR A 440 -21.77 5.85 -26.87
CA TYR A 440 -21.29 4.48 -26.97
C TYR A 440 -21.81 3.84 -28.25
N ASP A 441 -20.97 3.74 -29.28
CA ASP A 441 -21.17 2.79 -30.38
C ASP A 441 -19.90 2.68 -31.23
N SER A 442 -18.99 1.76 -30.91
CA SER A 442 -18.10 1.21 -31.94
C SER A 442 -17.95 -0.29 -31.74
N LEU A 443 -18.53 -1.06 -32.66
CA LEU A 443 -18.34 -2.51 -32.76
C LEU A 443 -16.87 -2.88 -33.06
N THR A 444 -16.01 -1.89 -33.35
CA THR A 444 -14.61 -2.06 -33.75
C THR A 444 -13.61 -2.04 -32.59
N GLY A 445 -14.01 -1.55 -31.41
CA GLY A 445 -13.11 -1.43 -30.25
C GLY A 445 -12.14 -0.23 -30.30
N GLU A 446 -12.25 0.67 -31.27
CA GLU A 446 -11.43 1.90 -31.31
C GLU A 446 -11.93 2.94 -30.29
N PRO A 447 -11.01 3.63 -29.56
CA PRO A 447 -11.38 4.61 -28.55
C PRO A 447 -11.91 5.92 -29.17
N ASN A 448 -13.11 6.36 -28.76
CA ASN A 448 -13.76 7.58 -29.26
C ASN A 448 -13.83 8.71 -28.22
N LEU A 449 -13.93 8.40 -26.93
CA LEU A 449 -13.90 9.39 -25.84
C LEU A 449 -12.48 9.85 -25.55
N PHE A 450 -12.34 11.12 -25.10
CA PHE A 450 -11.04 11.68 -24.73
C PHE A 450 -10.33 10.85 -23.66
N ALA A 451 -11.03 10.42 -22.61
CA ALA A 451 -10.46 9.57 -21.54
C ALA A 451 -9.83 8.28 -22.07
N PHE A 452 -10.52 7.60 -23.00
CA PHE A 452 -10.04 6.34 -23.58
C PHE A 452 -8.79 6.55 -24.42
N ARG A 453 -8.83 7.54 -25.32
CA ARG A 453 -7.69 7.89 -26.17
C ARG A 453 -6.50 8.40 -25.36
N TYR A 454 -6.76 9.18 -24.31
CA TYR A 454 -5.75 9.63 -23.36
C TYR A 454 -5.03 8.43 -22.72
N MET A 455 -5.78 7.48 -22.17
CA MET A 455 -5.19 6.35 -21.46
C MET A 455 -4.46 5.40 -22.41
N GLU A 456 -4.97 5.18 -23.62
CA GLU A 456 -4.25 4.45 -24.66
C GLU A 456 -2.91 5.15 -24.97
N GLU A 457 -2.89 6.45 -25.22
CA GLU A 457 -1.64 7.18 -25.50
C GLU A 457 -0.67 7.18 -24.32
N LYS A 458 -1.17 7.26 -23.08
CA LYS A 458 -0.34 7.10 -21.87
C LYS A 458 0.31 5.73 -21.82
N ILE A 459 -0.45 4.66 -22.05
CA ILE A 459 0.04 3.28 -22.04
C ILE A 459 1.07 3.05 -23.15
N LEU A 460 0.78 3.46 -24.38
CA LEU A 460 1.70 3.28 -25.50
C LEU A 460 2.94 4.16 -25.35
N GLY A 461 2.78 5.38 -24.83
CA GLY A 461 3.86 6.29 -24.51
C GLY A 461 4.85 5.69 -23.50
N MET A 462 4.36 5.21 -22.36
CA MET A 462 5.21 4.60 -21.34
C MET A 462 5.94 3.34 -21.84
N MET A 463 5.31 2.57 -22.74
CA MET A 463 5.97 1.41 -23.38
C MET A 463 7.09 1.86 -24.33
N ARG A 464 6.85 2.90 -25.14
CA ARG A 464 7.87 3.46 -26.05
C ARG A 464 9.10 3.95 -25.29
N ASP A 465 8.90 4.61 -24.16
CA ASP A 465 9.98 5.16 -23.33
C ASP A 465 10.90 4.07 -22.77
N HIS A 466 10.34 2.90 -22.44
CA HIS A 466 11.00 1.90 -21.60
C HIS A 466 11.22 0.52 -22.23
N ARG A 467 10.79 0.30 -23.48
CA ARG A 467 10.84 -1.02 -24.13
C ARG A 467 12.22 -1.67 -24.25
N SER A 468 13.32 -0.92 -24.14
CA SER A 468 14.69 -1.47 -24.21
C SER A 468 15.32 -1.84 -22.86
N HIS A 469 14.65 -1.58 -21.72
CA HIS A 469 15.17 -1.95 -20.40
C HIS A 469 15.07 -3.46 -20.14
N PRO A 470 16.18 -4.22 -20.01
CA PRO A 470 16.13 -5.64 -19.71
C PRO A 470 15.52 -5.97 -18.33
N SER A 471 15.50 -5.03 -17.38
CA SER A 471 14.86 -5.19 -16.07
C SER A 471 13.34 -5.32 -16.13
N LEU A 472 12.69 -4.63 -17.08
CA LEU A 472 11.25 -4.64 -17.23
C LEU A 472 10.80 -6.00 -17.80
N LEU A 473 10.03 -6.79 -17.04
CA LEU A 473 9.63 -8.15 -17.43
C LEU A 473 8.25 -8.19 -18.10
N MET A 474 7.31 -7.38 -17.62
CA MET A 474 5.90 -7.44 -18.02
C MET A 474 5.20 -6.10 -17.82
N TYR A 475 4.10 -5.92 -18.56
CA TYR A 475 3.17 -4.80 -18.38
C TYR A 475 1.84 -5.31 -17.82
N CYS A 476 1.22 -4.49 -16.98
CA CYS A 476 -0.17 -4.64 -16.58
C CYS A 476 -0.97 -3.42 -16.99
N VAL A 477 -2.20 -3.63 -17.45
CA VAL A 477 -3.08 -2.54 -17.82
C VAL A 477 -3.69 -1.87 -16.57
N GLN A 478 -4.14 -2.64 -15.58
CA GLN A 478 -4.84 -2.10 -14.41
C GLN A 478 -4.63 -2.92 -13.13
N ASN A 479 -4.52 -2.26 -11.99
CA ASN A 479 -4.66 -2.88 -10.67
C ASN A 479 -6.14 -3.00 -10.25
N GLU A 480 -6.54 -4.15 -9.73
CA GLU A 480 -7.87 -4.44 -9.15
C GLU A 480 -9.04 -4.08 -10.07
N MET A 481 -8.97 -4.55 -11.31
CA MET A 481 -10.14 -4.54 -12.18
C MET A 481 -11.12 -5.61 -11.70
N ASN A 482 -12.17 -5.19 -11.00
CA ASN A 482 -13.23 -6.08 -10.51
C ASN A 482 -14.02 -6.67 -11.69
N ASP A 483 -13.87 -7.99 -11.92
CA ASP A 483 -14.65 -8.78 -12.89
C ASP A 483 -14.76 -8.17 -14.30
N PRO A 484 -13.64 -8.00 -15.03
CA PRO A 484 -13.65 -7.33 -16.33
C PRO A 484 -14.48 -8.09 -17.37
N ASP A 485 -15.25 -7.36 -18.18
CA ASP A 485 -15.98 -7.94 -19.31
C ASP A 485 -15.04 -8.21 -20.49
N LEU A 486 -14.55 -9.46 -20.61
CA LEU A 486 -13.65 -9.89 -21.69
C LEU A 486 -14.25 -9.85 -23.10
N ARG A 487 -15.57 -9.57 -23.24
CA ARG A 487 -16.22 -9.33 -24.53
C ARG A 487 -16.04 -7.90 -25.03
N ASN A 488 -15.53 -6.99 -24.19
CA ASN A 488 -15.25 -5.62 -24.56
C ASN A 488 -14.16 -5.56 -25.64
N PRO A 489 -14.48 -5.19 -26.90
CA PRO A 489 -13.51 -5.23 -28.00
C PRO A 489 -12.35 -4.24 -27.82
N ARG A 490 -12.48 -3.24 -26.91
CA ARG A 490 -11.39 -2.31 -26.57
C ARG A 490 -10.24 -3.01 -25.85
N ILE A 491 -10.51 -4.06 -25.09
CA ILE A 491 -9.45 -4.85 -24.43
C ILE A 491 -8.56 -5.46 -25.51
N ASP A 492 -9.16 -6.13 -26.50
CA ASP A 492 -8.40 -6.73 -27.60
C ASP A 492 -7.69 -5.67 -28.44
N HIS A 493 -8.36 -4.54 -28.75
CA HIS A 493 -7.75 -3.41 -29.44
C HIS A 493 -6.47 -2.93 -28.73
N LEU A 494 -6.57 -2.63 -27.44
CA LEU A 494 -5.45 -2.15 -26.63
C LEU A 494 -4.33 -3.20 -26.57
N PHE A 495 -4.65 -4.49 -26.36
CA PHE A 495 -3.66 -5.56 -26.38
C PHE A 495 -2.92 -5.61 -27.72
N ARG A 496 -3.62 -5.52 -28.85
CA ARG A 496 -2.98 -5.51 -30.18
C ARG A 496 -2.07 -4.30 -30.37
N LYS A 497 -2.48 -3.11 -29.92
CA LYS A 497 -1.64 -1.89 -29.93
C LYS A 497 -0.39 -2.04 -29.07
N MET A 498 -0.54 -2.61 -27.87
CA MET A 498 0.56 -2.89 -26.96
C MET A 498 1.54 -3.91 -27.57
N GLN A 499 1.04 -5.02 -28.13
CA GLN A 499 1.86 -6.01 -28.84
C GLN A 499 2.60 -5.43 -30.05
N ALA A 500 1.95 -4.55 -30.82
CA ALA A 500 2.61 -3.88 -31.95
C ALA A 500 3.69 -2.90 -31.48
N THR A 501 3.54 -2.31 -30.29
CA THR A 501 4.50 -1.37 -29.69
C THR A 501 5.70 -2.10 -29.07
N ASP A 502 5.45 -3.25 -28.44
CA ASP A 502 6.46 -4.11 -27.83
C ASP A 502 5.95 -5.58 -27.75
N PRO A 503 6.29 -6.43 -28.74
CA PRO A 503 5.94 -7.84 -28.73
C PRO A 503 6.81 -8.68 -27.78
N SER A 504 7.83 -8.10 -27.13
CA SER A 504 8.86 -8.86 -26.41
C SER A 504 8.56 -9.10 -24.93
N ARG A 505 7.39 -8.67 -24.43
CA ARG A 505 6.99 -8.77 -23.01
C ARG A 505 5.65 -9.46 -22.83
N VAL A 506 5.46 -10.00 -21.62
CA VAL A 506 4.14 -10.45 -21.15
C VAL A 506 3.28 -9.21 -20.92
N ILE A 507 2.04 -9.27 -21.34
CA ILE A 507 1.03 -8.24 -21.04
C ILE A 507 -0.13 -8.94 -20.34
N ILE A 508 -0.52 -8.42 -19.18
CA ILE A 508 -1.68 -8.88 -18.42
C ILE A 508 -2.72 -7.76 -18.31
N LEU A 509 -4.01 -8.12 -18.28
CA LEU A 509 -5.10 -7.15 -18.20
C LEU A 509 -5.20 -6.56 -16.80
N THR A 510 -5.25 -7.42 -15.79
CA THR A 510 -5.48 -7.00 -14.41
C THR A 510 -4.63 -7.78 -13.41
N SER A 511 -4.23 -7.14 -12.32
CA SER A 511 -3.70 -7.78 -11.11
C SER A 511 -4.67 -7.48 -9.97
N GLY A 512 -5.33 -8.46 -9.35
CA GLY A 512 -6.40 -8.08 -8.41
C GLY A 512 -7.32 -9.17 -7.87
N VAL A 513 -8.43 -8.72 -7.28
CA VAL A 513 -9.52 -9.55 -6.74
C VAL A 513 -10.82 -9.24 -7.48
N PRO A 514 -11.65 -10.24 -7.80
CA PRO A 514 -11.37 -11.68 -7.77
C PRO A 514 -10.38 -12.12 -8.88
N PRO A 515 -9.74 -13.31 -8.75
CA PRO A 515 -8.84 -13.87 -9.77
C PRO A 515 -9.61 -14.46 -10.97
N THR A 516 -10.64 -13.77 -11.46
CA THR A 516 -11.53 -14.26 -12.53
C THR A 516 -11.47 -13.34 -13.74
N ASN A 517 -11.88 -13.85 -14.91
CA ASN A 517 -11.95 -13.05 -16.13
C ASN A 517 -10.60 -12.40 -16.50
N GLN A 518 -9.51 -13.15 -16.33
CA GLN A 518 -8.19 -12.68 -16.74
C GLN A 518 -8.01 -12.79 -18.26
N GLN A 519 -7.29 -11.82 -18.83
CA GLN A 519 -6.77 -11.86 -20.20
C GLN A 519 -5.29 -11.50 -20.20
N TRP A 520 -4.49 -12.26 -20.93
CA TRP A 520 -3.05 -12.01 -21.04
C TRP A 520 -2.49 -12.49 -22.37
N VAL A 521 -1.25 -12.10 -22.67
CA VAL A 521 -0.53 -12.59 -23.85
C VAL A 521 0.94 -12.83 -23.58
N LYS A 522 1.46 -13.88 -24.21
CA LYS A 522 2.87 -14.28 -24.16
C LYS A 522 3.69 -13.42 -25.16
N PRO A 523 4.97 -13.14 -24.85
CA PRO A 523 5.89 -12.53 -25.81
C PRO A 523 5.89 -13.24 -27.18
N TYR A 524 5.86 -12.47 -28.26
CA TYR A 524 5.82 -12.92 -29.67
C TYR A 524 4.74 -13.96 -29.99
N ASN A 525 3.58 -13.88 -29.32
CA ASN A 525 2.46 -14.77 -29.55
C ASN A 525 1.20 -13.98 -29.92
N ASP A 526 0.53 -14.35 -31.01
CA ASP A 526 -0.69 -13.67 -31.46
C ASP A 526 -1.95 -14.16 -30.74
N THR A 527 -1.87 -15.24 -29.95
CA THR A 527 -2.99 -15.77 -29.17
C THR A 527 -3.21 -14.96 -27.90
N LEU A 528 -4.39 -14.37 -27.77
CA LEU A 528 -4.88 -13.79 -26.52
C LEU A 528 -5.43 -14.92 -25.65
N PHE A 529 -4.81 -15.17 -24.51
CA PHE A 529 -5.29 -16.13 -23.53
C PHE A 529 -6.37 -15.46 -22.69
N LYS A 530 -7.54 -16.07 -22.60
CA LYS A 530 -8.72 -15.55 -21.90
C LYS A 530 -9.33 -16.63 -21.04
N ASP A 531 -9.91 -16.25 -19.91
CA ASP A 531 -10.86 -17.11 -19.22
C ASP A 531 -12.08 -17.35 -20.14
N ASP A 532 -12.36 -18.62 -20.42
CA ASP A 532 -13.47 -19.06 -21.27
C ASP A 532 -14.70 -19.50 -20.46
N GLY A 533 -14.73 -19.17 -19.16
CA GLY A 533 -15.76 -19.59 -18.22
C GLY A 533 -15.44 -20.91 -17.53
N THR A 534 -14.30 -21.53 -17.82
CA THR A 534 -13.79 -22.67 -17.06
C THR A 534 -13.08 -22.26 -15.76
N GLY A 535 -12.84 -20.96 -15.56
CA GLY A 535 -12.08 -20.42 -14.43
C GLY A 535 -10.57 -20.58 -14.60
N TYR A 536 -10.11 -20.90 -15.81
CA TYR A 536 -8.70 -21.04 -16.17
C TYR A 536 -8.39 -20.11 -17.33
N SER A 537 -7.45 -19.19 -17.14
CA SER A 537 -6.94 -18.31 -18.19
C SER A 537 -5.49 -18.61 -18.56
N GLY A 538 -4.78 -19.40 -17.73
CA GLY A 538 -3.33 -19.59 -17.80
C GLY A 538 -2.56 -18.67 -16.85
N TRP A 539 -3.22 -17.68 -16.24
CA TRP A 539 -2.64 -16.75 -15.29
C TRP A 539 -3.60 -16.49 -14.12
N PHE A 540 -3.25 -16.98 -12.94
CA PHE A 540 -3.98 -16.76 -11.71
C PHE A 540 -3.32 -15.61 -10.96
N ASP A 541 -4.05 -14.54 -10.67
CA ASP A 541 -3.56 -13.44 -9.83
C ASP A 541 -4.60 -13.09 -8.77
N LYS A 542 -4.23 -13.17 -7.49
CA LYS A 542 -5.13 -12.95 -6.36
C LYS A 542 -4.51 -12.03 -5.32
N HIS A 543 -5.26 -10.99 -4.95
CA HIS A 543 -4.95 -10.19 -3.77
C HIS A 543 -5.54 -10.79 -2.49
N THR A 544 -4.89 -10.53 -1.37
CA THR A 544 -5.42 -10.77 -0.02
C THR A 544 -5.32 -9.46 0.75
N VAL A 545 -6.41 -8.70 0.78
CA VAL A 545 -6.44 -7.38 1.41
C VAL A 545 -6.53 -7.52 2.94
N GLY A 546 -5.83 -6.64 3.67
CA GLY A 546 -5.80 -6.62 5.12
C GLY A 546 -4.84 -7.65 5.72
N GLY A 547 -4.98 -8.00 6.99
CA GLY A 547 -4.13 -9.01 7.62
C GLY A 547 -3.72 -8.66 9.04
N PRO A 548 -3.16 -9.62 9.79
CA PRO A 548 -2.91 -9.44 11.21
C PRO A 548 -1.80 -8.42 11.54
N GLY A 549 -0.94 -8.07 10.58
CA GLY A 549 0.26 -7.23 10.76
C GLY A 549 1.35 -7.84 11.65
N VAL A 550 1.07 -8.96 12.31
CA VAL A 550 1.97 -9.80 13.11
C VAL A 550 1.86 -11.23 12.63
N TRP A 551 2.88 -12.06 12.88
CA TRP A 551 2.71 -13.49 12.65
C TRP A 551 1.64 -14.05 13.60
N GLN A 552 0.75 -14.87 13.06
CA GLN A 552 -0.20 -15.66 13.82
C GLN A 552 -0.02 -17.13 13.46
N ASP A 553 -0.10 -18.01 14.44
CA ASP A 553 -0.04 -19.47 14.23
C ASP A 553 -1.06 -19.97 13.19
N ALA A 554 -2.21 -19.30 13.05
CA ALA A 554 -3.22 -19.61 12.04
C ALA A 554 -2.72 -19.46 10.59
N LEU A 555 -1.65 -18.70 10.34
CA LEU A 555 -1.02 -18.57 9.02
C LEU A 555 -0.22 -19.82 8.62
N TYR A 556 0.04 -20.74 9.55
CA TYR A 556 0.67 -22.02 9.28
C TYR A 556 0.20 -23.10 10.28
N THR A 557 -0.78 -23.91 9.87
CA THR A 557 -1.31 -25.00 10.71
C THR A 557 -0.88 -26.39 10.25
N HIS A 558 -0.57 -26.56 8.95
CA HIS A 558 -0.11 -27.82 8.36
C HIS A 558 0.75 -27.53 7.10
N PRO A 559 1.66 -28.44 6.66
CA PRO A 559 2.26 -28.38 5.32
C PRO A 559 1.27 -28.26 4.17
N ASP A 560 0.00 -28.60 4.40
CA ASP A 560 -1.08 -28.48 3.41
C ASP A 560 -2.08 -27.36 3.69
N SER A 561 -1.90 -26.62 4.78
CA SER A 561 -2.79 -25.57 5.24
C SER A 561 -1.97 -24.41 5.82
N PHE A 562 -1.65 -23.46 4.94
CA PHE A 562 -0.90 -22.25 5.27
C PHE A 562 -1.27 -21.09 4.33
N THR A 563 -0.90 -19.88 4.73
CA THR A 563 -1.22 -18.65 4.01
C THR A 563 -0.63 -18.63 2.59
N HIS A 564 -1.45 -18.22 1.61
CA HIS A 564 -1.06 -18.11 0.19
C HIS A 564 -0.52 -19.42 -0.40
N ARG A 565 -1.05 -20.56 0.06
CA ARG A 565 -0.78 -21.85 -0.57
C ARG A 565 -1.57 -21.98 -1.86
N SER A 566 -0.89 -22.34 -2.95
CA SER A 566 -1.52 -22.81 -4.18
C SER A 566 -1.01 -24.21 -4.54
N VAL A 567 -1.88 -25.02 -5.13
CA VAL A 567 -1.54 -26.29 -5.79
C VAL A 567 -1.84 -26.23 -7.29
N ASN A 568 -2.22 -25.06 -7.79
CA ASN A 568 -2.54 -24.86 -9.20
C ASN A 568 -1.26 -24.86 -10.03
N GLN A 569 -0.97 -26.00 -10.66
CA GLN A 569 0.18 -26.13 -11.56
C GLN A 569 -0.17 -25.77 -13.00
N LYS A 570 -1.44 -25.50 -13.33
CA LYS A 570 -1.86 -25.26 -14.72
C LYS A 570 -1.66 -23.80 -15.15
N GLU A 571 -1.51 -22.89 -14.21
CA GLU A 571 -1.43 -21.44 -14.46
C GLU A 571 -0.23 -20.86 -13.74
N ILE A 572 0.26 -19.72 -14.23
CA ILE A 572 1.19 -18.91 -13.46
C ILE A 572 0.45 -18.43 -12.21
N VAL A 573 0.97 -18.75 -11.02
CA VAL A 573 0.33 -18.33 -9.77
C VAL A 573 1.01 -17.09 -9.22
N CYS A 574 0.27 -15.98 -9.31
CA CYS A 574 0.60 -14.70 -8.74
C CYS A 574 -0.26 -14.42 -7.50
N TRP A 575 0.39 -13.91 -6.46
CA TRP A 575 -0.25 -13.24 -5.35
C TRP A 575 0.13 -11.75 -5.46
N GLY A 576 -0.59 -11.02 -6.32
CA GLY A 576 -0.28 -9.66 -6.77
C GLY A 576 -0.33 -8.58 -5.70
N GLU A 577 -0.99 -8.87 -4.58
CA GLU A 577 -0.90 -8.11 -3.35
C GLU A 577 -1.20 -9.01 -2.16
N MET A 578 -0.22 -9.21 -1.28
CA MET A 578 -0.35 -10.04 -0.09
C MET A 578 -0.47 -9.15 1.13
N LEU A 579 -1.41 -9.52 2.01
CA LEU A 579 -1.73 -8.99 3.35
C LEU A 579 -1.44 -7.48 3.59
N GLY A 580 -1.17 -7.10 4.84
CA GLY A 580 -0.77 -5.75 5.24
C GLY A 580 -0.03 -5.80 6.57
N SER A 581 1.00 -4.95 6.73
CA SER A 581 1.78 -4.85 7.96
C SER A 581 2.30 -3.44 8.16
N ALA A 582 1.44 -2.60 8.72
CA ALA A 582 1.75 -1.20 8.91
C ALA A 582 2.75 -0.98 10.05
N CYS A 583 3.67 -0.05 9.84
CA CYS A 583 4.62 0.42 10.83
C CYS A 583 5.06 1.87 10.52
N PRO A 584 5.40 2.66 11.54
CA PRO A 584 5.84 4.02 11.33
C PRO A 584 7.20 4.07 10.63
N ASP A 585 7.46 5.17 9.94
CA ASP A 585 8.80 5.51 9.46
C ASP A 585 9.72 5.88 10.62
N ASN A 586 11.02 5.81 10.39
CA ASN A 586 11.98 6.40 11.32
C ASN A 586 12.04 7.92 11.10
N HIS A 587 11.05 8.65 11.61
CA HIS A 587 10.92 10.09 11.41
C HIS A 587 12.14 10.88 11.90
N GLN A 588 12.81 10.43 12.97
CA GLN A 588 14.05 11.06 13.44
C GLN A 588 15.17 10.97 12.40
N LEU A 589 15.33 9.82 11.76
CA LEU A 589 16.30 9.61 10.67
C LEU A 589 15.96 10.47 9.45
N MET A 590 14.70 10.49 9.05
CA MET A 590 14.23 11.30 7.92
C MET A 590 14.49 12.80 8.14
N ILE A 591 14.10 13.35 9.30
CA ILE A 591 14.38 14.76 9.66
C ILE A 591 15.88 15.07 9.59
N ASN A 592 16.72 14.14 10.07
CA ASN A 592 18.18 14.32 10.03
C ASN A 592 18.73 14.35 8.61
N GLN A 593 18.11 13.66 7.66
CA GLN A 593 18.48 13.70 6.24
C GLN A 593 17.94 14.98 5.58
N LEU A 594 16.67 15.31 5.82
CA LEU A 594 15.97 16.43 5.19
C LEU A 594 16.44 17.80 5.69
N LYS A 595 16.96 17.93 6.92
CA LYS A 595 17.38 19.24 7.47
C LYS A 595 18.47 19.96 6.63
N HIS A 596 19.18 19.22 5.78
CA HIS A 596 20.20 19.75 4.88
C HIS A 596 19.74 19.82 3.41
N THR A 597 18.50 19.45 3.12
CA THR A 597 17.90 19.51 1.80
C THR A 597 16.76 20.52 1.82
N PRO A 598 16.90 21.69 1.18
CA PRO A 598 15.84 22.68 1.14
C PRO A 598 14.56 22.11 0.48
N GLY A 599 13.46 22.10 1.23
CA GLY A 599 12.15 21.67 0.76
C GLY A 599 11.93 20.16 0.82
N SER A 600 10.89 19.75 1.54
CA SER A 600 10.13 18.50 1.40
C SER A 600 8.68 18.80 1.74
N TYR A 601 7.75 18.11 1.08
CA TYR A 601 6.32 18.31 1.31
C TYR A 601 5.85 17.81 2.69
N ASP A 602 6.53 16.83 3.28
CA ASP A 602 6.13 16.13 4.52
C ASP A 602 7.00 16.45 5.77
N TYR A 603 7.97 17.37 5.66
CA TYR A 603 8.93 17.65 6.74
C TYR A 603 8.26 18.08 8.07
N ALA A 604 7.20 18.89 7.97
CA ALA A 604 6.46 19.38 9.13
C ALA A 604 5.74 18.23 9.87
N ASP A 605 5.17 17.29 9.12
CA ASP A 605 4.45 16.13 9.67
C ASP A 605 5.42 15.24 10.45
N HIS A 606 6.57 14.90 9.85
CA HIS A 606 7.61 14.14 10.54
C HIS A 606 8.03 14.79 11.86
N THR A 607 8.17 16.12 11.88
CA THR A 607 8.57 16.88 13.07
C THR A 607 7.50 16.82 14.17
N ALA A 608 6.22 16.95 13.80
CA ALA A 608 5.11 16.83 14.74
C ALA A 608 5.03 15.43 15.35
N ILE A 609 5.19 14.39 14.53
CA ILE A 609 5.17 12.99 14.98
C ILE A 609 6.32 12.70 15.94
N LEU A 610 7.55 13.07 15.57
CA LEU A 610 8.72 12.92 16.43
C LEU A 610 8.52 13.59 17.79
N THR A 611 7.94 14.79 17.80
CA THR A 611 7.66 15.56 19.01
C THR A 611 6.68 14.83 19.92
N GLY A 612 5.56 14.34 19.38
CA GLY A 612 4.55 13.62 20.14
C GLY A 612 5.07 12.32 20.79
N TYR A 613 5.84 11.53 20.05
CA TYR A 613 6.48 10.33 20.57
C TYR A 613 7.52 10.64 21.66
N SER A 614 8.33 11.68 21.44
CA SER A 614 9.30 12.13 22.44
C SER A 614 8.62 12.53 23.75
N ASN A 615 7.52 13.27 23.66
CA ASN A 615 6.73 13.70 24.82
C ASN A 615 6.16 12.50 25.58
N PHE A 616 5.57 11.53 24.88
CA PHE A 616 5.01 10.33 25.51
C PHE A 616 6.10 9.49 26.22
N ILE A 617 7.20 9.21 25.52
CA ILE A 617 8.31 8.40 26.06
C ILE A 617 8.84 9.01 27.36
N ASN A 618 9.11 10.32 27.34
CA ASN A 618 9.66 11.04 28.49
C ASN A 618 8.66 11.13 29.65
N LYS A 619 7.42 11.52 29.37
CA LYS A 619 6.37 11.66 30.41
C LYS A 619 6.14 10.35 31.15
N TRP A 620 6.03 9.25 30.41
CA TRP A 620 5.66 7.95 30.97
C TRP A 620 6.84 7.05 31.29
N ARG A 621 8.08 7.54 31.14
CA ARG A 621 9.34 6.83 31.46
C ARG A 621 9.48 5.51 30.71
N PHE A 622 9.37 5.57 29.39
CA PHE A 622 9.69 4.46 28.49
C PHE A 622 11.17 4.42 28.08
N ASN A 623 11.96 5.43 28.50
CA ASN A 623 13.36 5.63 28.11
C ASN A 623 14.28 4.44 28.43
N SER A 624 13.96 3.64 29.45
CA SER A 624 14.75 2.43 29.77
C SER A 624 14.65 1.34 28.71
N GLY A 625 13.50 1.27 28.01
CA GLY A 625 13.28 0.34 26.90
C GLY A 625 13.55 0.98 25.54
N PHE A 626 13.22 2.26 25.39
CA PHE A 626 13.39 3.02 24.16
C PHE A 626 14.12 4.34 24.47
N PRO A 627 15.47 4.36 24.45
CA PRO A 627 16.23 5.55 24.82
C PRO A 627 15.97 6.76 23.92
N THR A 628 15.48 6.53 22.70
CA THR A 628 15.07 7.56 21.74
C THR A 628 13.78 7.13 21.01
N PRO A 629 13.01 8.07 20.43
CA PRO A 629 11.91 7.73 19.53
C PRO A 629 12.34 6.84 18.36
N SER A 630 13.55 7.07 17.81
CA SER A 630 14.12 6.22 16.75
C SER A 630 14.22 4.75 17.19
N ALA A 631 14.63 4.49 18.42
CA ALA A 631 14.71 3.11 18.94
C ALA A 631 13.32 2.46 19.05
N LEU A 632 12.29 3.25 19.39
CA LEU A 632 10.91 2.77 19.37
C LEU A 632 10.42 2.51 17.93
N PHE A 633 10.64 3.43 16.99
CA PHE A 633 10.26 3.25 15.59
C PHE A 633 10.91 1.99 14.99
N GLU A 634 12.20 1.75 15.27
CA GLU A 634 12.92 0.57 14.82
C GLU A 634 12.34 -0.74 15.41
N GLN A 635 11.97 -0.72 16.69
CA GLN A 635 11.30 -1.85 17.34
C GLN A 635 9.91 -2.12 16.75
N ILE A 636 9.17 -1.08 16.36
CA ILE A 636 7.89 -1.26 15.66
C ILE A 636 8.12 -1.78 14.24
N GLY A 637 9.12 -1.27 13.50
CA GLY A 637 9.51 -1.79 12.19
C GLY A 637 9.94 -3.26 12.22
N THR A 638 10.56 -3.70 13.31
CA THR A 638 10.98 -5.11 13.54
C THR A 638 9.80 -6.08 13.40
N LYS A 639 8.61 -5.69 13.89
CA LYS A 639 7.38 -6.48 13.73
C LYS A 639 7.03 -6.68 12.25
N CYS A 640 7.14 -5.63 11.43
CA CYS A 640 6.83 -5.69 10.01
C CYS A 640 7.79 -6.64 9.26
N TYR A 641 9.09 -6.53 9.53
CA TYR A 641 10.10 -7.39 8.88
C TYR A 641 10.01 -8.85 9.34
N ASP A 642 9.74 -9.13 10.62
CA ASP A 642 9.47 -10.50 11.09
C ASP A 642 8.22 -11.08 10.43
N PHE A 643 7.13 -10.30 10.36
CA PHE A 643 5.88 -10.72 9.70
C PHE A 643 6.10 -11.05 8.22
N TRP A 644 6.62 -10.11 7.43
CA TRP A 644 6.83 -10.33 6.00
C TRP A 644 7.84 -11.42 5.71
N GLY A 645 8.91 -11.49 6.51
CA GLY A 645 9.91 -12.52 6.38
C GLY A 645 9.30 -13.91 6.55
N ARG A 646 8.43 -14.10 7.56
CA ARG A 646 7.72 -15.36 7.79
C ARG A 646 6.65 -15.65 6.74
N VAL A 647 5.87 -14.65 6.33
CA VAL A 647 4.81 -14.81 5.31
C VAL A 647 5.43 -15.25 3.98
N ILE A 648 6.40 -14.52 3.44
CA ILE A 648 7.00 -14.86 2.15
C ILE A 648 7.74 -16.20 2.21
N GLU A 649 8.50 -16.47 3.28
CA GLU A 649 9.10 -17.80 3.50
C GLU A 649 8.05 -18.92 3.44
N THR A 650 6.90 -18.72 4.07
CA THR A 650 5.81 -19.70 4.11
C THR A 650 5.17 -19.86 2.73
N SER A 651 4.90 -18.76 2.03
CA SER A 651 4.33 -18.79 0.68
C SER A 651 5.28 -19.44 -0.32
N LYS A 652 6.60 -19.33 -0.14
CA LYS A 652 7.61 -20.04 -0.95
C LYS A 652 7.57 -21.57 -0.78
N LEU A 653 6.96 -22.10 0.29
CA LEU A 653 6.77 -23.55 0.47
C LEU A 653 5.74 -24.15 -0.49
N ALA A 654 4.87 -23.33 -1.09
CA ALA A 654 4.01 -23.78 -2.17
C ALA A 654 4.81 -23.80 -3.48
N GLU A 655 5.07 -25.02 -3.97
CA GLU A 655 5.84 -25.23 -5.20
C GLU A 655 5.23 -24.49 -6.41
N ALA A 656 3.90 -24.38 -6.47
CA ALA A 656 3.18 -23.74 -7.58
C ALA A 656 3.25 -22.20 -7.58
N ASN A 657 3.67 -21.55 -6.49
CA ASN A 657 3.73 -20.08 -6.46
C ASN A 657 4.91 -19.57 -7.30
N ASP A 658 4.63 -18.68 -8.25
CA ASP A 658 5.61 -18.09 -9.17
C ASP A 658 5.91 -16.62 -8.86
N PHE A 659 4.94 -15.87 -8.36
CA PHE A 659 5.07 -14.43 -8.10
C PHE A 659 4.41 -14.06 -6.77
N LEU A 660 5.19 -13.51 -5.84
CA LEU A 660 4.77 -13.10 -4.50
C LEU A 660 5.01 -11.60 -4.30
N VAL A 661 3.97 -10.85 -3.94
CA VAL A 661 4.05 -9.39 -3.81
C VAL A 661 3.68 -8.95 -2.40
N ILE A 662 4.61 -8.29 -1.72
CA ILE A 662 4.38 -7.62 -0.44
C ILE A 662 3.59 -6.33 -0.67
N SER A 663 2.50 -6.12 0.08
CA SER A 663 1.77 -4.84 0.06
C SER A 663 2.61 -3.74 0.72
N GLY A 664 3.22 -2.90 -0.13
CA GLY A 664 4.00 -1.71 0.26
C GLY A 664 5.52 -1.85 0.16
N TRP A 665 6.11 -1.08 -0.75
CA TRP A 665 7.54 -0.83 -0.84
C TRP A 665 7.91 0.41 -0.02
N GLU A 666 7.40 1.58 -0.38
CA GLU A 666 7.56 2.82 0.38
C GLU A 666 6.29 3.25 1.14
N SER A 667 6.50 3.98 2.24
CA SER A 667 5.45 4.69 3.00
C SER A 667 5.64 6.19 3.02
N THR A 668 4.56 6.92 3.29
CA THR A 668 4.55 8.39 3.46
C THR A 668 3.76 8.79 4.72
N THR A 669 3.78 10.07 5.10
CA THR A 669 2.89 10.60 6.16
C THR A 669 1.43 10.74 5.72
N ILE A 670 1.17 10.62 4.42
CA ILE A 670 -0.13 10.91 3.80
C ILE A 670 -0.90 9.62 3.52
N GLU A 671 -0.24 8.67 2.88
CA GLU A 671 -0.80 7.40 2.43
C GLU A 671 0.22 6.25 2.56
N ASN A 672 -0.32 5.04 2.78
CA ASN A 672 0.35 3.76 2.98
C ASN A 672 1.42 3.73 4.08
N HIS A 673 1.21 2.95 5.14
CA HIS A 673 2.21 2.72 6.18
C HIS A 673 2.73 1.27 6.21
N SER A 674 2.35 0.44 5.23
CA SER A 674 2.84 -0.94 5.09
C SER A 674 4.16 -1.05 4.32
N GLY A 675 4.76 0.08 3.92
CA GLY A 675 6.05 0.14 3.24
C GLY A 675 7.18 -0.53 4.01
N LEU A 676 7.98 -1.35 3.33
CA LEU A 676 9.24 -1.91 3.84
C LEU A 676 10.31 -0.83 4.08
N VAL A 677 10.25 0.29 3.36
CA VAL A 677 11.13 1.45 3.51
C VAL A 677 10.29 2.72 3.60
N ASP A 678 10.88 3.82 4.06
CA ASP A 678 10.26 5.15 3.96
C ASP A 678 10.37 5.72 2.52
N ASN A 679 9.74 6.87 2.24
CA ASN A 679 9.82 7.53 0.93
C ASN A 679 11.22 8.09 0.56
N LEU A 680 12.17 8.07 1.50
CA LEU A 680 13.61 8.31 1.28
C LEU A 680 14.39 6.99 1.16
N ARG A 681 13.70 5.84 1.10
CA ARG A 681 14.22 4.49 0.98
C ARG A 681 15.11 4.05 2.15
N ASN A 682 14.94 4.62 3.35
CA ASN A 682 15.59 4.09 4.55
C ASN A 682 14.87 2.84 5.04
N PHE A 683 15.64 1.88 5.56
CA PHE A 683 15.08 0.73 6.26
C PHE A 683 14.41 1.14 7.56
N LYS A 684 13.36 0.41 7.92
CA LYS A 684 12.60 0.63 9.16
C LYS A 684 13.10 -0.22 10.32
N ALA A 685 13.89 -1.27 10.06
CA ALA A 685 14.40 -2.20 11.07
C ALA A 685 15.62 -2.99 10.55
N ASP A 686 16.08 -3.95 11.35
CA ASP A 686 17.14 -4.89 10.96
C ASP A 686 16.72 -5.74 9.75
N VAL A 687 17.36 -5.48 8.62
CA VAL A 687 17.14 -6.16 7.33
C VAL A 687 17.40 -7.67 7.38
N SER A 688 18.16 -8.16 8.38
CA SER A 688 18.48 -9.59 8.51
C SER A 688 17.23 -10.47 8.66
N LEU A 689 16.18 -9.94 9.28
CA LEU A 689 14.89 -10.62 9.50
C LEU A 689 14.18 -10.99 8.18
N MET A 690 14.40 -10.18 7.14
CA MET A 690 13.93 -10.43 5.78
C MET A 690 14.97 -11.21 4.98
N ASN A 691 16.20 -10.68 4.88
CA ASN A 691 17.22 -11.17 3.98
C ASN A 691 17.56 -12.66 4.22
N GLN A 692 17.77 -13.05 5.48
CA GLN A 692 18.10 -14.44 5.81
C GLN A 692 16.98 -15.39 5.39
N ARG A 693 15.73 -14.90 5.45
CA ARG A 693 14.57 -15.71 5.11
C ARG A 693 14.33 -15.85 3.60
N LEU A 694 14.78 -14.87 2.83
CA LEU A 694 14.55 -14.85 1.39
C LEU A 694 15.69 -15.47 0.57
N GLN A 695 16.75 -15.94 1.22
CA GLN A 695 17.88 -16.58 0.54
C GLN A 695 17.44 -17.71 -0.41
N PRO A 696 18.04 -17.82 -1.61
CA PRO A 696 17.67 -18.85 -2.60
C PRO A 696 17.90 -20.29 -2.13
N LEU A 697 18.92 -20.54 -1.32
CA LEU A 697 19.16 -21.82 -0.66
C LEU A 697 19.07 -21.64 0.84
N ARG A 698 18.10 -22.30 1.47
CA ARG A 698 17.98 -22.23 2.93
C ARG A 698 17.20 -23.39 3.55
N PRO A 699 17.59 -23.82 4.76
CA PRO A 699 16.73 -24.60 5.64
C PRO A 699 15.53 -23.80 6.13
N VAL A 700 14.42 -24.49 6.41
CA VAL A 700 13.21 -23.91 7.00
C VAL A 700 12.75 -24.81 8.15
N PHE A 701 12.60 -24.21 9.34
CA PHE A 701 11.98 -24.83 10.50
C PHE A 701 10.62 -24.16 10.72
N LYS A 702 9.54 -24.95 10.70
CA LYS A 702 8.17 -24.46 10.87
C LYS A 702 7.51 -25.07 12.12
N PRO A 703 7.58 -24.41 13.27
CA PRO A 703 6.79 -24.83 14.42
C PRO A 703 5.30 -24.50 14.20
N ARG A 704 4.40 -25.32 14.75
CA ARG A 704 2.93 -25.09 14.71
C ARG A 704 2.50 -23.89 15.54
N THR A 705 3.30 -23.54 16.53
CA THR A 705 3.10 -22.34 17.32
C THR A 705 4.43 -21.72 17.71
N ILE A 706 4.47 -20.38 17.76
CA ILE A 706 5.61 -19.65 18.33
C ILE A 706 5.39 -19.24 19.80
N ILE A 707 4.24 -19.59 20.38
CA ILE A 707 3.91 -19.39 21.80
C ILE A 707 3.39 -20.70 22.39
N ALA A 708 4.26 -21.44 23.06
CA ALA A 708 3.94 -22.76 23.63
C ALA A 708 3.65 -22.69 25.14
N GLU A 709 2.82 -23.61 25.62
CA GLU A 709 2.62 -23.82 27.05
C GLU A 709 3.77 -24.66 27.62
N ALA A 710 4.32 -24.21 28.76
CA ALA A 710 5.38 -24.93 29.44
C ALA A 710 4.93 -26.35 29.87
N GLY A 711 5.82 -27.32 29.67
CA GLY A 711 5.58 -28.74 29.92
C GLY A 711 4.92 -29.48 28.75
N LYS A 712 4.62 -28.80 27.63
CA LYS A 712 4.09 -29.42 26.41
C LYS A 712 5.19 -29.64 25.37
N THR A 713 4.97 -30.61 24.48
CA THR A 713 5.79 -30.80 23.29
C THR A 713 5.38 -29.80 22.20
N LEU A 714 6.33 -29.42 21.36
CA LEU A 714 6.10 -28.55 20.21
C LEU A 714 6.10 -29.38 18.93
N ALA A 715 5.01 -29.33 18.16
CA ALA A 715 4.96 -29.92 16.82
C ALA A 715 5.61 -28.99 15.78
N PHE A 716 6.35 -29.57 14.83
CA PHE A 716 7.06 -28.83 13.79
C PHE A 716 7.26 -29.64 12.49
N ASP A 717 7.62 -28.92 11.43
CA ASP A 717 8.04 -29.48 10.15
C ASP A 717 9.40 -28.91 9.71
N ILE A 718 10.08 -29.64 8.83
CA ILE A 718 11.38 -29.28 8.26
C ILE A 718 11.31 -29.31 6.75
N PHE A 719 11.75 -28.21 6.13
CA PHE A 719 11.89 -28.08 4.69
C PHE A 719 13.29 -27.59 4.30
N LEU A 720 13.63 -27.80 3.04
CA LEU A 720 14.75 -27.15 2.36
C LEU A 720 14.18 -26.44 1.13
N ILE A 721 14.42 -25.14 1.03
CA ILE A 721 14.18 -24.37 -0.20
C ILE A 721 15.51 -24.30 -0.95
N ASN A 722 15.52 -24.70 -2.22
CA ASN A 722 16.68 -24.62 -3.11
C ASN A 722 16.30 -24.07 -4.50
N GLU A 723 16.51 -22.78 -4.69
CA GLU A 723 16.32 -22.02 -5.93
C GLU A 723 17.66 -21.77 -6.66
N THR A 724 18.77 -22.39 -6.22
CA THR A 724 20.13 -22.16 -6.77
C THR A 724 20.45 -22.94 -8.04
N ARG A 725 19.54 -23.81 -8.50
CA ARG A 725 19.69 -24.70 -9.68
C ARG A 725 20.82 -25.72 -9.56
N GLN A 726 21.50 -25.77 -8.42
CA GLN A 726 22.61 -26.68 -8.16
C GLN A 726 22.21 -27.72 -7.11
N PRO A 727 22.71 -28.96 -7.22
CA PRO A 727 22.52 -29.97 -6.20
C PRO A 727 23.21 -29.56 -4.90
N VAL A 728 22.56 -29.87 -3.78
CA VAL A 728 23.08 -29.67 -2.43
C VAL A 728 23.06 -31.02 -1.72
N THR A 729 24.14 -31.39 -1.05
CA THR A 729 24.30 -32.68 -0.38
C THR A 729 24.53 -32.52 1.12
N GLY A 730 24.33 -33.60 1.87
CA GLY A 730 24.60 -33.67 3.30
C GLY A 730 23.33 -33.70 4.15
N LYS A 731 23.34 -33.04 5.32
CA LYS A 731 22.28 -33.17 6.33
C LYS A 731 21.91 -31.82 6.96
N LEU A 732 20.64 -31.68 7.34
CA LEU A 732 20.16 -30.62 8.22
C LEU A 732 20.18 -31.11 9.67
N VAL A 733 20.70 -30.29 10.59
CA VAL A 733 20.72 -30.59 12.03
C VAL A 733 19.91 -29.54 12.77
N LEU A 734 18.89 -29.96 13.52
CA LEU A 734 18.08 -29.09 14.37
C LEU A 734 18.60 -29.15 15.80
N GLN A 735 19.08 -28.02 16.32
CA GLN A 735 19.50 -27.83 17.70
C GLN A 735 18.48 -26.97 18.45
N CYS A 736 18.05 -27.41 19.62
CA CYS A 736 17.28 -26.63 20.58
C CYS A 736 18.22 -26.02 21.63
N ILE A 737 17.99 -24.76 21.97
CA ILE A 737 18.70 -24.01 23.01
C ILE A 737 17.65 -23.51 24.00
N SER A 738 17.69 -24.01 25.24
CA SER A 738 16.75 -23.60 26.29
C SER A 738 17.00 -22.17 26.77
N PRO A 739 16.06 -21.55 27.52
CA PRO A 739 16.25 -20.25 28.15
C PRO A 739 17.51 -20.17 29.03
N SER A 740 17.86 -21.25 29.74
CA SER A 740 19.11 -21.36 30.52
C SER A 740 20.37 -21.56 29.66
N GLY A 741 20.24 -21.70 28.34
CA GLY A 741 21.35 -21.88 27.41
C GLY A 741 21.75 -23.34 27.17
N LYS A 742 21.02 -24.32 27.72
CA LYS A 742 21.29 -25.75 27.49
C LYS A 742 20.99 -26.11 26.03
N LYS A 743 21.96 -26.73 25.37
CA LYS A 743 21.85 -27.14 23.96
C LYS A 743 21.53 -28.63 23.85
N SER A 744 20.62 -29.01 22.96
CA SER A 744 20.31 -30.40 22.63
C SER A 744 20.03 -30.55 21.12
N ILE A 745 20.31 -31.71 20.56
CA ILE A 745 19.94 -32.02 19.17
C ILE A 745 18.53 -32.60 19.16
N THR A 746 17.62 -31.93 18.45
CA THR A 746 16.22 -32.33 18.30
C THR A 746 16.04 -33.28 17.12
N GLY A 747 16.88 -33.18 16.08
CA GLY A 747 16.80 -34.06 14.92
C GLY A 747 17.93 -33.87 13.91
N THR A 748 18.12 -34.86 13.04
CA THR A 748 19.03 -34.79 11.89
C THR A 748 18.32 -35.37 10.66
N PHE A 749 18.32 -34.63 9.56
CA PHE A 749 17.51 -34.89 8.38
C PHE A 749 18.39 -34.96 7.13
N SER A 750 18.29 -36.03 6.36
CA SER A 750 19.06 -36.21 5.12
C SER A 750 18.45 -35.38 3.98
N ILE A 751 19.31 -34.73 3.18
CA ILE A 751 18.86 -33.96 2.03
C ILE A 751 18.47 -34.91 0.88
N PRO A 752 17.28 -34.77 0.28
CA PRO A 752 16.88 -35.56 -0.87
C PRO A 752 17.72 -35.26 -2.12
N SER A 753 17.67 -36.15 -3.12
CA SER A 753 18.29 -35.90 -4.42
C SER A 753 17.70 -34.66 -5.09
N PHE A 754 18.57 -33.88 -5.72
CA PHE A 754 18.19 -32.70 -6.49
C PHE A 754 17.29 -33.06 -7.68
N VAL A 755 16.23 -32.28 -7.86
CA VAL A 755 15.31 -32.38 -9.01
C VAL A 755 15.30 -31.04 -9.74
N LYS A 756 15.56 -31.06 -11.05
CA LYS A 756 15.53 -29.86 -11.88
C LYS A 756 14.13 -29.21 -11.81
N ASP A 757 14.10 -27.88 -11.78
CA ASP A 757 12.89 -27.06 -11.70
C ASP A 757 12.02 -27.29 -10.44
N LYS A 758 12.52 -28.00 -9.41
CA LYS A 758 11.87 -28.15 -8.11
C LYS A 758 12.56 -27.33 -7.03
N PHE A 759 11.81 -26.47 -6.33
CA PHE A 759 12.36 -25.56 -5.32
C PHE A 759 12.17 -26.04 -3.88
N VAL A 760 11.09 -26.76 -3.55
CA VAL A 760 10.75 -27.11 -2.17
C VAL A 760 10.91 -28.61 -1.90
N TYR A 761 11.64 -28.94 -0.85
CA TYR A 761 11.83 -30.31 -0.37
C TYR A 761 11.30 -30.41 1.06
N SER A 762 10.38 -31.33 1.33
CA SER A 762 9.91 -31.68 2.67
C SER A 762 10.77 -32.81 3.24
N LEU A 763 11.29 -32.63 4.45
CA LEU A 763 12.23 -33.56 5.08
C LEU A 763 11.65 -34.23 6.34
N ALA A 764 10.79 -33.52 7.07
CA ALA A 764 10.05 -34.08 8.18
C ALA A 764 8.73 -33.32 8.35
N THR A 765 7.66 -34.06 8.59
CA THR A 765 6.33 -33.48 8.83
C THR A 765 5.76 -34.02 10.14
N ASN A 766 5.12 -33.15 10.91
CA ASN A 766 4.51 -33.48 12.20
C ASN A 766 5.49 -34.12 13.22
N ALA A 767 6.76 -33.71 13.18
CA ALA A 767 7.75 -34.08 14.19
C ALA A 767 7.47 -33.31 15.48
N THR A 768 7.96 -33.83 16.61
CA THR A 768 7.75 -33.20 17.93
C THR A 768 9.06 -33.02 18.68
N THR A 769 9.17 -31.93 19.44
CA THR A 769 10.23 -31.76 20.44
C THR A 769 9.98 -32.63 21.66
N GLU A 770 11.01 -32.79 22.50
CA GLU A 770 10.79 -33.11 23.92
C GLU A 770 9.94 -32.01 24.60
N PRO A 771 9.27 -32.30 25.73
CA PRO A 771 8.52 -31.29 26.47
C PRO A 771 9.38 -30.07 26.84
N LEU A 772 8.89 -28.87 26.55
CA LEU A 772 9.60 -27.61 26.82
C LEU A 772 9.25 -27.11 28.23
N THR A 773 10.12 -27.36 29.22
CA THR A 773 9.78 -27.19 30.65
C THR A 773 10.21 -25.86 31.28
N GLU A 774 11.16 -25.14 30.70
CA GLU A 774 11.64 -23.85 31.22
C GLU A 774 10.77 -22.70 30.69
N GLU A 775 10.43 -21.72 31.53
CA GLU A 775 9.74 -20.51 31.03
C GLU A 775 10.74 -19.59 30.30
N GLY A 776 10.35 -19.04 29.15
CA GLY A 776 11.16 -18.07 28.40
C GLY A 776 11.36 -18.42 26.92
N MET A 777 12.32 -17.75 26.30
CA MET A 777 12.61 -17.91 24.86
C MET A 777 13.50 -19.12 24.60
N TYR A 778 12.94 -20.15 23.99
CA TYR A 778 13.71 -21.23 23.36
C TYR A 778 14.17 -20.80 21.98
N ARG A 779 15.37 -21.22 21.57
CA ARG A 779 15.90 -20.98 20.22
C ARG A 779 16.15 -22.29 19.51
N PHE A 780 15.59 -22.44 18.33
CA PHE A 780 15.71 -23.60 17.45
C PHE A 780 16.57 -23.22 16.25
N ARG A 781 17.75 -23.80 16.16
CA ARG A 781 18.71 -23.54 15.09
C ARG A 781 18.77 -24.73 14.15
N LEU A 782 18.47 -24.49 12.88
CA LEU A 782 18.56 -25.49 11.82
C LEU A 782 19.71 -25.13 10.90
N THR A 783 20.75 -25.97 10.86
CA THR A 783 21.95 -25.74 10.04
C THR A 783 22.08 -26.79 8.95
N LEU A 784 22.42 -26.36 7.74
CA LEU A 784 22.86 -27.23 6.65
C LEU A 784 24.36 -27.53 6.81
N ASN A 785 24.72 -28.80 6.92
CA ASN A 785 26.12 -29.27 7.04
C ASN A 785 26.91 -28.59 8.18
N ASN A 786 26.22 -28.20 9.26
CA ASN A 786 26.78 -27.41 10.37
C ASN A 786 27.41 -26.07 9.93
N SER A 787 27.07 -25.57 8.75
CA SER A 787 27.48 -24.24 8.28
C SER A 787 26.52 -23.18 8.80
N TRP A 788 27.10 -22.05 9.22
CA TRP A 788 26.35 -20.84 9.59
C TRP A 788 25.79 -20.09 8.38
N GLU A 789 26.47 -20.20 7.24
CA GLU A 789 26.09 -19.53 5.99
C GLU A 789 24.71 -20.00 5.47
N HIS A 790 24.33 -21.23 5.81
CA HIS A 790 23.06 -21.83 5.42
C HIS A 790 22.32 -22.33 6.68
N SER A 791 21.92 -21.38 7.52
CA SER A 791 21.21 -21.67 8.76
C SER A 791 20.02 -20.74 8.97
N ILE A 792 19.07 -21.19 9.78
CA ILE A 792 17.99 -20.36 10.32
C ILE A 792 17.90 -20.58 11.83
N GLU A 793 17.59 -19.53 12.58
CA GLU A 793 17.26 -19.60 13.99
C GLU A 793 15.85 -19.06 14.21
N GLU A 794 14.96 -19.87 14.77
CA GLU A 794 13.62 -19.49 15.18
C GLU A 794 13.51 -19.50 16.69
N SER A 795 12.79 -18.54 17.25
CA SER A 795 12.51 -18.55 18.69
C SER A 795 11.05 -18.88 18.97
N VAL A 796 10.82 -19.64 20.03
CA VAL A 796 9.50 -20.01 20.56
C VAL A 796 9.42 -19.54 21.99
N LEU A 797 8.40 -18.73 22.30
CA LEU A 797 8.13 -18.26 23.65
C LEU A 797 7.38 -19.35 24.42
N VAL A 798 7.97 -19.84 25.50
CA VAL A 798 7.34 -20.85 26.38
C VAL A 798 6.85 -20.16 27.64
N ILE A 799 5.56 -20.29 27.94
CA ILE A 799 4.90 -19.59 29.05
C ILE A 799 4.12 -20.52 29.97
N HIS A 800 4.14 -20.21 31.27
CA HIS A 800 3.19 -20.73 32.24
C HIS A 800 2.05 -19.72 32.39
N PRO A 801 0.86 -19.95 31.80
CA PRO A 801 -0.23 -18.97 31.80
C PRO A 801 -0.74 -18.64 33.21
N ALA A 802 -0.71 -19.62 34.12
CA ALA A 802 -1.01 -19.41 35.55
C ALA A 802 0.19 -18.85 36.35
N GLY A 803 1.43 -18.90 35.83
CA GLY A 803 2.69 -18.59 36.53
C GLY A 803 3.10 -19.58 37.63
N GLN A 804 4.29 -19.39 38.21
CA GLN A 804 4.95 -20.40 39.08
C GLN A 804 4.60 -20.32 40.58
N ILE A 805 3.86 -19.29 41.07
CA ILE A 805 3.61 -19.08 42.52
C ILE A 805 2.15 -18.67 42.84
N ALA A 806 1.62 -19.29 43.91
CA ALA A 806 0.47 -19.08 44.81
C ALA A 806 -0.83 -18.36 44.33
N SER A 807 -1.95 -18.96 44.74
CA SER A 807 -3.34 -18.48 44.65
C SER A 807 -3.51 -16.98 44.89
N ILE A 808 -4.46 -16.35 44.18
CA ILE A 808 -4.96 -15.01 44.53
C ILE A 808 -5.61 -15.09 45.93
N PRO A 809 -5.03 -14.47 46.99
CA PRO A 809 -5.44 -14.69 48.38
C PRO A 809 -6.69 -13.90 48.79
N MET A 810 -7.46 -13.43 47.80
CA MET A 810 -8.60 -12.54 47.99
C MET A 810 -9.78 -13.03 47.16
N PRO A 811 -11.04 -12.86 47.62
CA PRO A 811 -12.21 -13.19 46.81
C PRO A 811 -12.26 -12.33 45.53
N VAL A 812 -12.43 -12.99 44.37
CA VAL A 812 -12.53 -12.35 43.06
C VAL A 812 -13.98 -12.43 42.57
N ALA A 813 -14.55 -11.29 42.23
CA ALA A 813 -15.84 -11.20 41.54
C ALA A 813 -15.65 -10.90 40.04
N VAL A 814 -16.60 -11.36 39.22
CA VAL A 814 -16.68 -11.05 37.79
C VAL A 814 -18.00 -10.34 37.50
N LEU A 815 -17.93 -9.22 36.78
CA LEU A 815 -19.07 -8.47 36.26
C LEU A 815 -18.80 -8.05 34.81
N THR A 816 -19.11 -8.96 33.89
CA THR A 816 -19.00 -8.82 32.45
C THR A 816 -20.30 -9.22 31.76
N ASP A 817 -20.41 -8.91 30.48
CA ASP A 817 -21.46 -9.41 29.60
C ASP A 817 -21.32 -10.91 29.26
N CYS A 818 -20.31 -11.59 29.81
CA CYS A 818 -20.02 -13.01 29.58
C CYS A 818 -19.42 -13.71 30.82
N ASP A 819 -19.96 -13.43 32.01
CA ASP A 819 -19.45 -13.89 33.31
C ASP A 819 -19.05 -15.36 33.34
N SER A 820 -19.95 -16.26 32.95
CA SER A 820 -19.74 -17.71 33.00
C SER A 820 -18.49 -18.14 32.22
N ALA A 821 -18.22 -17.51 31.08
CA ALA A 821 -17.08 -17.84 30.24
C ALA A 821 -15.77 -17.31 30.82
N VAL A 822 -15.78 -16.10 31.39
CA VAL A 822 -14.63 -15.51 32.09
C VAL A 822 -14.28 -16.32 33.34
N ILE A 823 -15.27 -16.70 34.14
CA ILE A 823 -15.08 -17.52 35.35
C ILE A 823 -14.48 -18.87 34.98
N ALA A 824 -15.03 -19.58 33.98
CA ALA A 824 -14.48 -20.85 33.52
C ALA A 824 -13.02 -20.74 33.04
N GLY A 825 -12.67 -19.63 32.38
CA GLY A 825 -11.29 -19.33 31.97
C GLY A 825 -10.33 -19.12 33.15
N LEU A 826 -10.78 -18.43 34.20
CA LEU A 826 -10.02 -18.21 35.43
C LEU A 826 -9.86 -19.50 36.25
N GLU A 827 -10.88 -20.36 36.31
CA GLU A 827 -10.82 -21.65 36.98
C GLU A 827 -9.75 -22.57 36.37
N LYS A 828 -9.62 -22.58 35.03
CA LYS A 828 -8.53 -23.28 34.31
C LYS A 828 -7.14 -22.77 34.71
N LEU A 829 -7.03 -21.54 35.20
CA LEU A 829 -5.79 -20.94 35.70
C LEU A 829 -5.58 -21.16 37.21
N GLY A 830 -6.48 -21.89 37.88
CA GLY A 830 -6.46 -22.11 39.33
C GLY A 830 -6.92 -20.89 40.14
N ILE A 831 -7.63 -19.94 39.51
CA ILE A 831 -8.15 -18.73 40.16
C ILE A 831 -9.63 -18.93 40.43
N LYS A 832 -10.02 -18.92 41.71
CA LYS A 832 -11.44 -19.00 42.11
C LYS A 832 -12.10 -17.64 41.94
N ALA A 833 -13.17 -17.59 41.15
CA ALA A 833 -13.99 -16.40 40.95
C ALA A 833 -15.48 -16.76 40.94
N GLU A 834 -16.34 -15.81 41.26
CA GLU A 834 -17.80 -15.96 41.19
C GLU A 834 -18.45 -14.72 40.57
N PRO A 835 -19.70 -14.80 40.09
CA PRO A 835 -20.44 -13.62 39.63
C PRO A 835 -20.55 -12.58 40.74
N TYR A 836 -20.44 -11.30 40.40
CA TYR A 836 -20.51 -10.21 41.36
C TYR A 836 -21.87 -10.19 42.08
N ASN A 837 -21.82 -10.12 43.41
CA ASN A 837 -22.99 -9.96 44.25
C ASN A 837 -22.81 -8.76 45.20
N GLN A 838 -23.65 -7.74 45.05
CA GLN A 838 -23.60 -6.50 45.83
C GLN A 838 -23.63 -6.68 47.36
N THR A 839 -24.10 -7.83 47.86
CA THR A 839 -24.19 -8.13 49.30
C THR A 839 -22.93 -8.78 49.87
N LYS A 840 -22.00 -9.23 49.03
CA LYS A 840 -20.75 -9.87 49.42
C LYS A 840 -19.57 -8.89 49.35
N LYS A 841 -18.52 -9.17 50.13
CA LYS A 841 -17.26 -8.41 50.09
C LYS A 841 -16.25 -9.11 49.19
N TYR A 842 -15.73 -8.38 48.21
CA TYR A 842 -14.69 -8.85 47.30
C TYR A 842 -13.41 -8.05 47.47
N GLY A 843 -12.27 -8.71 47.25
CA GLY A 843 -10.98 -8.02 47.20
C GLY A 843 -10.67 -7.47 45.83
N ILE A 844 -11.12 -8.15 44.77
CA ILE A 844 -10.94 -7.74 43.38
C ILE A 844 -12.26 -7.92 42.63
N LEU A 845 -12.65 -6.91 41.85
CA LEU A 845 -13.70 -7.00 40.84
C LEU A 845 -13.06 -6.96 39.44
N ILE A 846 -13.37 -7.96 38.61
CA ILE A 846 -13.08 -7.94 37.18
C ILE A 846 -14.31 -7.43 36.47
N THR A 847 -14.16 -6.39 35.65
CA THR A 847 -15.26 -5.85 34.85
C THR A 847 -14.85 -5.60 33.41
N GLY A 848 -15.81 -5.68 32.50
CA GLY A 848 -15.58 -5.52 31.08
C GLY A 848 -16.85 -5.84 30.31
N SER A 849 -17.25 -4.96 29.42
CA SER A 849 -18.39 -5.17 28.54
C SER A 849 -18.03 -4.80 27.11
N LEU A 850 -18.80 -5.32 26.18
CA LEU A 850 -18.84 -4.85 24.81
C LEU A 850 -19.86 -3.70 24.74
N ILE A 851 -19.40 -2.52 24.36
CA ILE A 851 -20.27 -1.36 24.06
C ILE A 851 -20.24 -1.18 22.55
N ARG A 852 -21.42 -0.99 21.95
CA ARG A 852 -21.59 -0.95 20.49
C ARG A 852 -22.49 0.19 20.05
N TYR A 853 -22.11 0.85 18.96
CA TYR A 853 -22.94 1.84 18.30
C TYR A 853 -23.34 1.38 16.89
N GLY A 854 -24.57 1.70 16.49
CA GLY A 854 -25.06 1.44 15.14
C GLY A 854 -24.60 2.52 14.15
N SER A 855 -24.43 2.16 12.87
CA SER A 855 -24.18 3.16 11.83
C SER A 855 -25.44 4.01 11.63
N ARG A 856 -25.38 5.29 11.96
CA ARG A 856 -26.49 6.23 11.79
C ARG A 856 -26.58 6.70 10.35
N PHE A 857 -27.78 6.85 9.84
CA PHE A 857 -28.03 7.46 8.53
C PHE A 857 -29.34 8.23 8.58
N GLN A 858 -29.40 9.26 7.75
CA GLN A 858 -30.57 10.10 7.59
C GLN A 858 -31.38 9.61 6.39
N ILE A 859 -32.64 10.03 6.35
CA ILE A 859 -33.51 9.93 5.20
C ILE A 859 -32.79 10.39 3.92
N ASP A 860 -32.99 9.66 2.82
CA ASP A 860 -32.29 9.94 1.56
C ASP A 860 -32.72 11.24 0.87
N ASP A 861 -33.93 11.71 1.18
CA ASP A 861 -34.41 13.05 0.83
C ASP A 861 -34.85 13.78 2.12
N PRO A 862 -34.06 14.74 2.63
CA PRO A 862 -34.38 15.46 3.86
C PRO A 862 -35.57 16.43 3.73
N THR A 863 -36.11 16.61 2.53
CA THR A 863 -37.30 17.44 2.28
C THR A 863 -38.60 16.65 2.27
N GLN A 864 -38.53 15.33 2.37
CA GLN A 864 -39.66 14.43 2.29
C GLN A 864 -40.31 14.20 3.66
N ASP A 865 -41.60 14.54 3.79
CA ASP A 865 -42.39 14.24 4.99
C ASP A 865 -42.56 12.73 5.18
N ILE A 866 -42.60 12.29 6.44
CA ILE A 866 -43.01 10.92 6.81
C ILE A 866 -44.52 10.86 7.02
N LEU A 867 -45.19 10.06 6.20
CA LEU A 867 -46.63 9.84 6.25
C LEU A 867 -47.01 8.95 7.44
N ASN A 868 -48.28 9.02 7.88
CA ASN A 868 -48.83 8.20 8.98
C ASN A 868 -48.18 8.43 10.37
N THR A 869 -47.64 9.63 10.59
CA THR A 869 -47.13 10.09 11.89
C THR A 869 -47.35 11.60 12.01
N ASP A 870 -47.50 12.12 13.23
CA ASP A 870 -47.44 13.55 13.56
C ASP A 870 -46.06 13.97 14.09
N ASP A 871 -45.13 13.02 14.20
CA ASP A 871 -43.73 13.18 14.58
C ASP A 871 -42.85 12.57 13.48
N ASP A 872 -42.61 13.35 12.43
CA ASP A 872 -41.78 12.99 11.28
C ASP A 872 -40.30 12.95 11.63
N ILE A 873 -39.85 13.88 12.49
CA ILE A 873 -38.47 13.97 12.99
C ILE A 873 -37.99 12.63 13.57
N LEU A 874 -38.84 11.92 14.32
CA LEU A 874 -38.48 10.62 14.91
C LEU A 874 -38.07 9.56 13.88
N TYR A 875 -38.56 9.68 12.64
CA TYR A 875 -38.36 8.72 11.56
C TYR A 875 -37.32 9.19 10.54
N HIS A 876 -36.81 10.43 10.64
CA HIS A 876 -35.80 10.97 9.71
C HIS A 876 -34.42 10.37 9.90
N ASP A 877 -34.12 9.87 11.09
CA ASP A 877 -32.88 9.18 11.38
C ASP A 877 -33.15 7.73 11.75
N ALA A 878 -32.29 6.82 11.30
CA ALA A 878 -32.29 5.45 11.78
C ALA A 878 -30.85 4.96 11.94
N SER A 879 -30.68 3.91 12.74
CA SER A 879 -29.40 3.20 12.84
C SER A 879 -29.49 1.85 12.12
N THR A 880 -28.50 1.58 11.26
CA THR A 880 -28.37 0.28 10.56
C THR A 880 -27.31 -0.60 11.16
N TYR A 881 -27.53 -1.90 10.98
CA TYR A 881 -26.53 -2.94 11.14
C TYR A 881 -25.91 -3.33 9.78
N GLY A 882 -24.57 -3.34 9.65
CA GLY A 882 -23.86 -4.15 8.64
C GLY A 882 -23.32 -3.47 7.38
N TYR A 883 -23.00 -2.18 7.40
CA TYR A 883 -22.39 -1.50 6.24
C TYR A 883 -21.46 -0.32 6.64
N PRO A 884 -20.32 -0.11 5.94
CA PRO A 884 -19.77 -0.90 4.84
C PRO A 884 -18.97 -2.14 5.27
N PHE A 885 -18.72 -2.31 6.58
CA PHE A 885 -17.87 -3.39 7.09
C PHE A 885 -18.66 -4.50 7.80
N PRO A 886 -18.20 -5.76 7.72
CA PRO A 886 -18.90 -6.91 8.27
C PRO A 886 -18.82 -7.05 9.82
N TYR A 887 -18.38 -6.03 10.56
CA TYR A 887 -17.92 -6.19 11.96
C TYR A 887 -18.74 -5.51 13.07
N ASN A 888 -19.82 -4.79 12.77
CA ASN A 888 -20.58 -4.09 13.82
C ASN A 888 -21.86 -4.84 14.18
N GLU A 889 -21.83 -5.83 15.08
CA GLU A 889 -23.08 -6.48 15.56
C GLU A 889 -23.87 -5.47 16.42
N LEU A 890 -24.82 -4.71 15.87
CA LEU A 890 -25.62 -3.75 16.65
C LEU A 890 -26.69 -4.50 17.45
N GLU A 891 -26.72 -4.31 18.77
CA GLU A 891 -27.75 -4.81 19.69
C GLU A 891 -28.12 -3.68 20.67
N TYR A 892 -29.41 -3.49 20.98
CA TYR A 892 -29.83 -2.54 22.01
C TYR A 892 -30.05 -3.28 23.32
N TYR A 893 -29.17 -3.00 24.29
CA TYR A 893 -29.23 -3.55 25.65
C TYR A 893 -29.82 -2.51 26.60
N ILE A 894 -31.10 -2.67 26.92
CA ILE A 894 -31.79 -1.75 27.83
C ILE A 894 -31.80 -2.36 29.23
N ARG A 895 -31.12 -1.70 30.17
CA ARG A 895 -30.85 -2.19 31.53
C ARG A 895 -31.70 -1.44 32.57
N ASP A 896 -31.57 -1.85 33.83
CA ASP A 896 -32.23 -1.26 35.01
C ASP A 896 -33.76 -1.33 34.99
N ILE A 897 -34.32 -2.30 34.26
CA ILE A 897 -35.76 -2.52 34.20
C ILE A 897 -36.19 -3.38 35.38
N LYS A 898 -36.85 -2.79 36.37
CA LYS A 898 -37.26 -3.51 37.60
C LYS A 898 -38.46 -4.44 37.40
N ALA A 899 -39.29 -4.17 36.40
CA ALA A 899 -40.46 -4.98 36.10
C ALA A 899 -40.07 -6.35 35.52
N THR A 900 -40.95 -7.34 35.66
CA THR A 900 -40.75 -8.70 35.09
C THR A 900 -41.14 -8.80 33.62
N GLU A 901 -41.95 -7.86 33.13
CA GLU A 901 -42.39 -7.74 31.74
C GLU A 901 -42.36 -6.28 31.31
N ALA A 902 -42.18 -6.05 30.01
CA ALA A 902 -42.24 -4.73 29.41
C ALA A 902 -42.92 -4.78 28.05
N LYS A 903 -43.56 -3.67 27.69
CA LYS A 903 -44.10 -3.43 26.36
C LYS A 903 -43.04 -2.69 25.54
N VAL A 904 -42.58 -3.30 24.45
CA VAL A 904 -41.58 -2.77 23.53
C VAL A 904 -42.27 -2.37 22.23
N THR A 905 -42.19 -1.11 21.86
CA THR A 905 -42.70 -0.58 20.59
C THR A 905 -41.53 -0.20 19.68
N LEU A 906 -41.50 -0.78 18.48
CA LEU A 906 -40.52 -0.46 17.44
C LEU A 906 -41.14 0.52 16.43
N TYR A 907 -40.46 1.63 16.19
CA TYR A 907 -40.84 2.68 15.24
C TYR A 907 -39.96 2.55 13.99
N MET A 908 -40.60 2.38 12.83
CA MET A 908 -39.91 2.04 11.58
C MET A 908 -40.53 2.81 10.40
N ALA A 909 -39.70 3.19 9.44
CA ALA A 909 -40.11 3.68 8.12
C ALA A 909 -39.07 3.27 7.07
N ASP A 910 -39.49 3.16 5.81
CA ASP A 910 -38.55 2.98 4.69
C ASP A 910 -38.08 4.35 4.19
N ILE A 911 -36.88 4.76 4.63
CA ILE A 911 -36.33 6.10 4.45
C ILE A 911 -35.05 6.15 3.58
N GLY A 912 -34.71 5.10 2.82
CA GLY A 912 -33.50 5.15 1.98
C GLY A 912 -32.80 3.83 1.66
N ARG A 913 -33.16 2.72 2.30
CA ARG A 913 -32.41 1.45 2.21
C ARG A 913 -33.33 0.22 2.10
N ASN A 914 -32.78 -0.97 2.37
CA ASN A 914 -33.48 -2.26 2.35
C ASN A 914 -34.74 -2.21 3.24
N PRO A 915 -35.96 -2.33 2.68
CA PRO A 915 -37.20 -2.27 3.45
C PRO A 915 -37.46 -3.54 4.26
N THR A 916 -36.64 -4.58 4.11
CA THR A 916 -36.84 -5.89 4.74
C THR A 916 -35.97 -6.03 5.98
N ILE A 917 -36.59 -6.26 7.14
CA ILE A 917 -35.92 -6.35 8.44
C ILE A 917 -36.19 -7.69 9.13
N ASN A 918 -35.30 -8.05 10.08
CA ASN A 918 -35.42 -9.25 10.91
C ASN A 918 -35.11 -8.90 12.37
N VAL A 919 -36.11 -8.73 13.23
CA VAL A 919 -35.88 -8.32 14.63
C VAL A 919 -36.05 -9.49 15.57
N LYS A 920 -35.11 -9.64 16.52
CA LYS A 920 -35.25 -10.49 17.70
C LYS A 920 -35.30 -9.63 18.96
N ILE A 921 -36.11 -10.06 19.93
CA ILE A 921 -36.09 -9.50 21.29
C ILE A 921 -35.80 -10.64 22.26
N ASN A 922 -34.78 -10.49 23.10
CA ASN A 922 -34.27 -11.51 24.03
C ASN A 922 -33.95 -12.85 23.35
N GLY A 923 -33.40 -12.77 22.13
CA GLY A 923 -33.08 -13.91 21.26
C GLY A 923 -34.27 -14.54 20.54
N ILE A 924 -35.51 -14.10 20.82
CA ILE A 924 -36.73 -14.61 20.18
C ILE A 924 -37.03 -13.77 18.95
N LYS A 925 -37.17 -14.41 17.79
CA LYS A 925 -37.52 -13.71 16.55
C LYS A 925 -38.95 -13.16 16.63
N VAL A 926 -39.09 -11.84 16.64
CA VAL A 926 -40.38 -11.13 16.71
C VAL A 926 -40.80 -10.55 15.35
N LEU A 927 -39.85 -10.31 14.45
CA LEU A 927 -40.08 -9.95 13.05
C LEU A 927 -39.15 -10.79 12.15
N ASP A 928 -39.70 -11.42 11.11
CA ASP A 928 -38.96 -12.27 10.16
C ASP A 928 -39.27 -11.84 8.73
N LYS A 929 -38.25 -11.46 7.96
CA LYS A 929 -38.37 -10.94 6.59
C LYS A 929 -39.49 -9.90 6.46
N PHE A 930 -39.65 -9.07 7.48
CA PHE A 930 -40.73 -8.09 7.57
C PHE A 930 -40.45 -6.93 6.63
N ASN A 931 -41.32 -6.71 5.65
CA ASN A 931 -41.14 -5.64 4.66
C ASN A 931 -41.89 -4.38 5.09
N ILE A 932 -41.15 -3.42 5.66
CA ILE A 932 -41.68 -2.15 6.18
C ILE A 932 -42.53 -1.44 5.13
N ARG A 933 -42.01 -1.29 3.89
CA ARG A 933 -42.70 -0.60 2.80
C ARG A 933 -44.07 -1.20 2.49
N LYS A 934 -44.12 -2.53 2.36
CA LYS A 934 -45.36 -3.25 2.04
C LYS A 934 -46.39 -3.08 3.16
N GLU A 935 -45.93 -3.19 4.40
CA GLU A 935 -46.80 -3.20 5.58
C GLU A 935 -47.25 -1.80 6.01
N ALA A 936 -46.42 -0.78 5.76
CA ALA A 936 -46.74 0.63 6.02
C ALA A 936 -47.63 1.24 4.93
N GLY A 937 -47.75 0.57 3.76
CA GLY A 937 -48.55 1.06 2.63
C GLY A 937 -47.80 1.98 1.67
N GLY A 938 -46.48 2.09 1.79
CA GLY A 938 -45.68 2.98 0.95
C GLY A 938 -44.28 3.21 1.49
N ARG A 939 -43.49 3.94 0.69
CA ARG A 939 -42.21 4.50 1.14
C ARG A 939 -42.47 5.73 2.01
N TYR A 940 -41.53 6.11 2.89
CA TYR A 940 -41.68 7.28 3.77
C TYR A 940 -42.98 7.25 4.58
N THR A 941 -43.41 6.07 4.98
CA THR A 941 -44.64 5.89 5.74
C THR A 941 -44.29 5.19 7.05
N ALA A 942 -44.64 5.83 8.17
CA ALA A 942 -44.39 5.35 9.50
C ALA A 942 -45.23 4.12 9.83
N ILE A 943 -44.60 3.14 10.48
CA ILE A 943 -45.27 1.97 11.03
C ILE A 943 -44.69 1.63 12.41
N GLN A 944 -45.57 1.16 13.29
CA GLN A 944 -45.21 0.71 14.63
C GLN A 944 -45.55 -0.76 14.82
N ARG A 945 -44.73 -1.47 15.61
CA ARG A 945 -45.01 -2.83 16.07
C ARG A 945 -44.75 -2.93 17.57
N VAL A 946 -45.70 -3.50 18.30
CA VAL A 946 -45.69 -3.59 19.75
C VAL A 946 -45.55 -5.05 20.16
N PHE A 947 -44.68 -5.31 21.12
CA PHE A 947 -44.41 -6.63 21.66
C PHE A 947 -44.40 -6.57 23.19
N THR A 948 -45.10 -7.50 23.86
CA THR A 948 -44.93 -7.72 25.30
C THR A 948 -43.85 -8.78 25.49
N VAL A 949 -42.78 -8.44 26.21
CA VAL A 949 -41.63 -9.33 26.37
C VAL A 949 -41.24 -9.47 27.85
N PRO A 950 -40.73 -10.64 28.26
CA PRO A 950 -40.19 -10.80 29.60
C PRO A 950 -38.90 -9.99 29.75
N VAL A 951 -38.69 -9.41 30.92
CA VAL A 951 -37.43 -8.75 31.29
C VAL A 951 -36.53 -9.80 31.94
N LYS A 952 -35.35 -10.05 31.36
CA LYS A 952 -34.42 -11.08 31.85
C LYS A 952 -33.31 -10.41 32.65
N ASN A 953 -33.26 -10.65 33.96
CA ASN A 953 -32.26 -10.08 34.87
C ASN A 953 -32.18 -8.54 34.80
N GLY A 954 -33.33 -7.89 34.66
CA GLY A 954 -33.42 -6.42 34.52
C GLY A 954 -33.02 -5.88 33.15
N VAL A 955 -32.88 -6.74 32.14
CA VAL A 955 -32.43 -6.39 30.79
C VAL A 955 -33.45 -6.81 29.72
N ILE A 956 -33.58 -5.97 28.70
CA ILE A 956 -34.18 -6.31 27.40
C ILE A 956 -33.10 -6.14 26.33
N ASP A 957 -32.88 -7.18 25.55
CA ASP A 957 -31.97 -7.21 24.40
C ASP A 957 -32.77 -7.17 23.10
N ILE A 958 -32.45 -6.24 22.20
CA ILE A 958 -33.10 -6.08 20.89
C ILE A 958 -32.03 -6.18 19.80
N ASP A 959 -32.07 -7.26 19.03
CA ASP A 959 -31.24 -7.50 17.84
C ASP A 959 -32.04 -7.12 16.59
N PRO A 960 -31.74 -5.99 15.93
CA PRO A 960 -32.43 -5.56 14.72
C PRO A 960 -32.15 -6.45 13.50
N GLY A 961 -31.11 -7.30 13.50
CA GLY A 961 -30.74 -8.18 12.39
C GLY A 961 -30.00 -7.47 11.24
N TYR A 962 -29.23 -8.25 10.46
CA TYR A 962 -28.32 -7.73 9.43
C TYR A 962 -29.04 -6.90 8.37
N ARG A 963 -28.53 -5.68 8.09
CA ARG A 963 -29.11 -4.67 7.17
C ARG A 963 -30.53 -4.23 7.50
N SER A 964 -30.95 -4.36 8.75
CA SER A 964 -32.20 -3.77 9.24
C SER A 964 -31.99 -2.39 9.84
N SER A 965 -33.04 -1.58 9.84
CA SER A 965 -33.06 -0.24 10.44
C SER A 965 -34.26 -0.08 11.35
N ILE A 966 -34.03 0.51 12.52
CA ILE A 966 -35.07 0.95 13.47
C ILE A 966 -34.85 2.45 13.71
N CYS A 967 -35.93 3.23 13.63
CA CYS A 967 -35.89 4.68 13.84
C CYS A 967 -35.90 5.00 15.34
N ALA A 968 -36.81 4.36 16.08
CA ALA A 968 -36.92 4.55 17.53
C ALA A 968 -37.48 3.32 18.25
N ILE A 969 -37.21 3.24 19.56
CA ILE A 969 -37.69 2.18 20.44
C ILE A 969 -38.33 2.83 21.67
N LEU A 970 -39.53 2.40 22.03
CA LEU A 970 -40.21 2.80 23.26
C LEU A 970 -40.42 1.58 24.15
N ILE A 971 -39.98 1.65 25.39
CA ILE A 971 -40.16 0.61 26.40
C ILE A 971 -41.02 1.16 27.51
N GLU A 972 -42.12 0.46 27.80
CA GLU A 972 -43.08 0.85 28.81
C GLU A 972 -43.24 -0.28 29.83
N THR A 973 -43.09 0.05 31.10
CA THR A 973 -43.44 -0.77 32.26
C THR A 973 -44.34 0.06 33.19
N PRO A 974 -44.97 -0.53 34.22
CA PRO A 974 -45.76 0.24 35.18
C PRO A 974 -45.00 1.39 35.85
N ASP A 975 -43.69 1.23 36.03
CA ASP A 975 -42.85 2.16 36.79
C ASP A 975 -41.86 2.97 35.93
N THR A 976 -41.69 2.60 34.66
CA THR A 976 -40.64 3.16 33.79
C THR A 976 -41.13 3.31 32.35
N VAL A 977 -40.89 4.49 31.76
CA VAL A 977 -41.00 4.72 30.31
C VAL A 977 -39.63 5.14 29.79
N MET A 978 -39.08 4.39 28.84
CA MET A 978 -37.79 4.67 28.20
C MET A 978 -38.03 4.87 26.71
N ALA A 979 -37.75 6.08 26.21
CA ALA A 979 -37.95 6.45 24.82
C ALA A 979 -36.58 6.70 24.17
N ILE A 980 -36.28 5.94 23.12
CA ILE A 980 -34.96 5.86 22.52
C ILE A 980 -35.04 6.29 21.06
N ASN A 981 -34.31 7.35 20.71
CA ASN A 981 -34.03 7.75 19.33
C ASN A 981 -32.83 6.95 18.84
N CYS A 982 -33.05 5.95 17.97
CA CYS A 982 -32.01 5.00 17.60
C CYS A 982 -30.99 5.59 16.62
N GLY A 983 -31.46 6.40 15.68
CA GLY A 983 -30.62 7.06 14.67
C GLY A 983 -30.27 8.51 14.98
N GLY A 984 -31.11 9.21 15.74
CA GLY A 984 -31.04 10.65 15.93
C GLY A 984 -30.55 11.10 17.30
N LYS A 985 -30.44 12.43 17.47
CA LYS A 985 -30.04 13.06 18.74
C LYS A 985 -31.20 13.09 19.74
N THR A 986 -30.86 13.32 21.01
CA THR A 986 -31.87 13.55 22.06
C THR A 986 -32.75 14.75 21.69
N TYR A 987 -34.08 14.58 21.70
CA TYR A 987 -35.04 15.68 21.47
C TYR A 987 -36.37 15.41 22.19
N THR A 988 -37.25 16.41 22.21
CA THR A 988 -38.58 16.32 22.84
C THR A 988 -39.66 16.35 21.77
N ASP A 989 -40.55 15.35 21.76
CA ASP A 989 -41.66 15.28 20.83
C ASP A 989 -42.80 16.25 21.21
N LYS A 990 -43.81 16.36 20.34
CA LYS A 990 -44.97 17.26 20.52
C LYS A 990 -45.82 16.89 21.75
N THR A 991 -45.68 15.68 22.28
CA THR A 991 -46.37 15.22 23.50
C THR A 991 -45.58 15.54 24.76
N GLY A 992 -44.39 16.14 24.63
CA GLY A 992 -43.49 16.45 25.74
C GLY A 992 -42.61 15.26 26.17
N ARG A 993 -42.62 14.13 25.43
CA ARG A 993 -41.76 12.99 25.73
C ARG A 993 -40.37 13.25 25.19
N VAL A 994 -39.37 13.04 26.03
CA VAL A 994 -37.96 13.15 25.66
C VAL A 994 -37.52 11.82 25.07
N TRP A 995 -37.19 11.83 23.78
CA TRP A 995 -36.55 10.72 23.09
C TRP A 995 -35.05 10.86 23.27
N HIS A 996 -34.44 9.95 24.02
CA HIS A 996 -33.02 9.97 24.31
C HIS A 996 -32.23 9.27 23.22
N GLU A 997 -31.10 9.86 22.83
CA GLU A 997 -30.11 9.15 22.04
C GLU A 997 -29.66 7.88 22.77
N TYR A 998 -29.57 6.75 22.05
CA TYR A 998 -29.09 5.51 22.63
C TYR A 998 -27.58 5.56 22.92
N HIS A 999 -27.21 5.37 24.19
CA HIS A 999 -25.84 5.17 24.65
C HIS A 999 -25.81 3.98 25.62
N GLU A 1000 -25.11 2.90 25.26
CA GLU A 1000 -24.89 1.80 26.20
C GLU A 1000 -23.86 2.22 27.26
N SER A 1001 -24.20 2.04 28.55
CA SER A 1001 -23.30 2.37 29.66
C SER A 1001 -22.47 1.17 30.11
N PRO A 1002 -21.25 1.40 30.64
CA PRO A 1002 -20.43 0.33 31.20
C PRO A 1002 -21.09 -0.26 32.45
N LEU A 1003 -20.72 -1.49 32.82
CA LEU A 1003 -21.38 -2.24 33.91
C LEU A 1003 -21.05 -1.70 35.32
N ILE A 1004 -20.20 -0.68 35.43
CA ILE A 1004 -19.81 -0.07 36.71
C ILE A 1004 -20.78 1.05 37.10
N ASN A 1005 -21.41 0.92 38.28
CA ASN A 1005 -22.35 1.88 38.84
C ASN A 1005 -21.76 2.62 40.06
N LYS A 1006 -22.54 3.52 40.67
CA LYS A 1006 -22.11 4.35 41.81
C LYS A 1006 -21.70 3.52 43.02
N GLU A 1007 -22.39 2.42 43.29
CA GLU A 1007 -22.13 1.53 44.41
C GLU A 1007 -20.78 0.83 44.25
N ILE A 1008 -20.46 0.35 43.04
CA ILE A 1008 -19.16 -0.23 42.72
C ILE A 1008 -18.05 0.81 42.85
N ILE A 1009 -18.26 2.03 42.33
CA ILE A 1009 -17.30 3.13 42.45
C ILE A 1009 -16.98 3.44 43.92
N GLU A 1010 -17.99 3.44 44.79
CA GLU A 1010 -17.79 3.66 46.22
C GLU A 1010 -17.10 2.47 46.90
N ALA A 1011 -17.42 1.23 46.51
CA ALA A 1011 -16.71 0.04 47.00
C ALA A 1011 -15.21 0.08 46.62
N VAL A 1012 -14.89 0.54 45.41
CA VAL A 1012 -13.50 0.74 44.96
C VAL A 1012 -12.83 1.83 45.80
N ARG A 1013 -13.49 2.97 46.00
CA ARG A 1013 -13.00 4.07 46.86
C ARG A 1013 -12.64 3.57 48.27
N ASN A 1014 -13.40 2.60 48.78
CA ASN A 1014 -13.23 2.01 50.11
C ASN A 1014 -12.24 0.84 50.18
N GLY A 1015 -11.62 0.42 49.07
CA GLY A 1015 -10.53 -0.55 49.07
C GLY A 1015 -10.75 -1.82 48.25
N MET A 1016 -11.86 -1.96 47.53
CA MET A 1016 -11.99 -3.01 46.52
C MET A 1016 -11.09 -2.67 45.31
N ASN A 1017 -10.29 -3.62 44.86
CA ASN A 1017 -9.46 -3.44 43.68
C ASN A 1017 -10.27 -3.70 42.39
N LEU A 1018 -9.92 -3.03 41.31
CA LEU A 1018 -10.63 -3.10 40.04
C LEU A 1018 -9.70 -3.51 38.89
N LEU A 1019 -10.06 -4.56 38.16
CA LEU A 1019 -9.46 -4.92 36.87
C LEU A 1019 -10.47 -4.64 35.76
N VAL A 1020 -10.16 -3.69 34.88
CA VAL A 1020 -11.00 -3.30 33.75
C VAL A 1020 -10.45 -3.93 32.46
N LEU A 1021 -11.27 -4.75 31.81
CA LEU A 1021 -10.98 -5.47 30.56
C LEU A 1021 -12.05 -5.11 29.50
N PRO A 1022 -12.03 -3.88 28.94
CA PRO A 1022 -13.02 -3.48 27.95
C PRO A 1022 -12.94 -4.38 26.69
N ARG A 1023 -14.08 -4.64 26.04
CA ARG A 1023 -14.15 -5.54 24.87
C ARG A 1023 -14.18 -4.82 23.52
N SER A 1024 -14.26 -3.49 23.52
CA SER A 1024 -14.21 -2.62 22.34
C SER A 1024 -13.59 -1.27 22.67
N ASN A 1025 -13.28 -0.51 21.62
CA ASN A 1025 -12.85 0.89 21.69
C ASN A 1025 -13.83 1.76 22.45
N ASP A 1026 -15.10 1.68 22.06
CA ASP A 1026 -16.20 2.39 22.70
C ASP A 1026 -16.33 2.02 24.18
N ALA A 1027 -16.12 0.74 24.52
CA ALA A 1027 -16.08 0.32 25.90
C ALA A 1027 -14.90 0.96 26.64
N ALA A 1028 -13.70 0.95 26.06
CA ALA A 1028 -12.52 1.56 26.68
C ALA A 1028 -12.73 3.07 26.96
N ASP A 1029 -13.31 3.82 26.00
CA ASP A 1029 -13.66 5.24 26.16
C ASP A 1029 -14.63 5.45 27.33
N GLU A 1030 -15.71 4.68 27.39
CA GLU A 1030 -16.75 4.86 28.41
C GLU A 1030 -16.31 4.41 29.82
N TYR A 1031 -15.61 3.28 29.95
CA TYR A 1031 -15.02 2.90 31.24
C TYR A 1031 -14.02 3.96 31.72
N ALA A 1032 -13.22 4.55 30.81
CA ALA A 1032 -12.29 5.62 31.15
C ALA A 1032 -13.03 6.89 31.61
N ARG A 1033 -14.10 7.28 30.90
CA ARG A 1033 -14.96 8.43 31.23
C ARG A 1033 -15.58 8.29 32.63
N VAL A 1034 -16.16 7.14 32.95
CA VAL A 1034 -16.80 6.89 34.26
C VAL A 1034 -15.77 6.94 35.40
N LEU A 1035 -14.61 6.30 35.23
CA LEU A 1035 -13.56 6.30 36.26
C LEU A 1035 -12.90 7.68 36.43
N ALA A 1036 -12.71 8.42 35.35
CA ALA A 1036 -12.21 9.78 35.39
C ALA A 1036 -13.17 10.72 36.12
N ASN A 1037 -14.47 10.62 35.84
CA ASN A 1037 -15.51 11.37 36.54
C ASN A 1037 -15.57 11.03 38.04
N ALA A 1038 -15.20 9.81 38.43
CA ALA A 1038 -15.07 9.41 39.82
C ALA A 1038 -13.79 9.94 40.51
N GLY A 1039 -12.86 10.53 39.75
CA GLY A 1039 -11.59 11.09 40.23
C GLY A 1039 -10.41 10.12 40.22
N ALA A 1040 -10.48 9.00 39.48
CA ALA A 1040 -9.38 8.04 39.40
C ALA A 1040 -8.18 8.57 38.61
N PHE A 1041 -8.42 9.41 37.60
CA PHE A 1041 -7.44 10.07 36.72
C PHE A 1041 -8.13 11.15 35.88
N SER A 1042 -7.37 11.96 35.16
CA SER A 1042 -7.90 12.85 34.11
C SER A 1042 -7.98 12.11 32.78
N TYR A 1043 -9.02 12.38 32.00
CA TYR A 1043 -9.25 11.76 30.70
C TYR A 1043 -9.69 12.80 29.68
N SER A 1044 -9.08 12.81 28.50
CA SER A 1044 -9.37 13.78 27.43
C SER A 1044 -9.70 13.12 26.09
N GLY A 1045 -10.19 11.87 26.12
CA GLY A 1045 -10.54 11.11 24.91
C GLY A 1045 -9.52 10.05 24.54
N HIS A 1046 -9.68 9.46 23.37
CA HIS A 1046 -8.88 8.35 22.86
C HIS A 1046 -8.38 8.63 21.44
N ILE A 1047 -7.35 7.91 21.02
CA ILE A 1047 -6.72 8.06 19.70
C ILE A 1047 -7.63 7.65 18.53
N GLY A 1048 -8.67 6.85 18.79
CA GLY A 1048 -9.57 6.29 17.77
C GLY A 1048 -9.00 5.08 17.01
N GLY A 1049 -9.84 4.44 16.20
CA GLY A 1049 -9.46 3.27 15.38
C GLY A 1049 -8.56 3.62 14.19
N THR A 1050 -7.92 2.60 13.60
CA THR A 1050 -7.13 2.75 12.37
C THR A 1050 -7.97 3.26 11.21
N ARG A 1051 -7.38 4.11 10.37
CA ARG A 1051 -8.06 4.65 9.18
C ARG A 1051 -8.29 3.58 8.11
N ALA A 1052 -7.31 2.69 7.92
CA ALA A 1052 -7.41 1.50 7.08
C ALA A 1052 -6.47 0.39 7.58
N SER A 1053 -6.68 -0.84 7.13
CA SER A 1053 -5.87 -2.00 7.56
C SER A 1053 -4.39 -1.89 7.18
N TRP A 1054 -4.05 -1.21 6.07
CA TRP A 1054 -2.66 -0.98 5.65
C TRP A 1054 -2.00 0.27 6.27
N MET A 1055 -2.77 1.10 7.00
CA MET A 1055 -2.25 2.23 7.79
C MET A 1055 -1.93 1.83 9.22
N GLY A 1056 -2.74 0.91 9.77
CA GLY A 1056 -2.53 0.09 10.97
C GLY A 1056 -2.13 0.80 12.26
N ALA A 1057 -1.94 0.00 13.31
CA ALA A 1057 -1.62 0.46 14.65
C ALA A 1057 -0.58 -0.43 15.33
N TRP A 1058 0.01 0.11 16.39
CA TRP A 1058 1.06 -0.57 17.15
C TRP A 1058 0.96 -0.26 18.63
N VAL A 1059 1.11 -1.33 19.42
CA VAL A 1059 1.17 -1.28 20.88
C VAL A 1059 2.58 -1.66 21.31
N PHE A 1060 3.15 -0.90 22.23
CA PHE A 1060 4.47 -1.16 22.79
C PHE A 1060 4.43 -1.08 24.31
N ASN A 1061 5.22 -1.93 24.97
CA ASN A 1061 5.30 -1.98 26.42
C ASN A 1061 6.66 -1.53 26.94
N ARG A 1062 6.72 -1.35 28.25
CA ARG A 1062 7.96 -1.30 29.01
C ARG A 1062 8.00 -2.44 30.01
N HIS A 1063 9.15 -2.64 30.65
CA HIS A 1063 9.26 -3.51 31.81
C HIS A 1063 8.25 -3.09 32.90
N HIS A 1064 7.26 -3.95 33.15
CA HIS A 1064 6.19 -3.72 34.11
C HIS A 1064 5.63 -5.07 34.62
N PRO A 1065 5.19 -5.21 35.88
CA PRO A 1065 4.70 -6.48 36.42
C PRO A 1065 3.57 -7.16 35.63
N ILE A 1066 2.75 -6.39 34.91
CA ILE A 1066 1.69 -6.91 34.01
C ILE A 1066 2.27 -7.82 32.91
N PHE A 1067 3.50 -7.54 32.46
CA PHE A 1067 4.19 -8.28 31.40
C PHE A 1067 5.30 -9.20 31.95
N TYR A 1068 5.23 -9.58 33.23
CA TYR A 1068 6.22 -10.50 33.82
C TYR A 1068 6.26 -11.86 33.09
N SER A 1069 7.48 -12.36 32.83
CA SER A 1069 7.78 -13.51 31.96
C SER A 1069 7.29 -13.40 30.51
N MET A 1070 6.96 -12.20 30.04
CA MET A 1070 6.65 -11.91 28.64
C MET A 1070 7.73 -10.99 28.05
N PRO A 1071 7.87 -10.88 26.72
CA PRO A 1071 8.79 -9.92 26.09
C PRO A 1071 8.44 -8.47 26.48
N VAL A 1072 9.38 -7.73 27.07
CA VAL A 1072 9.19 -6.35 27.54
C VAL A 1072 10.14 -5.38 26.85
N ASN A 1073 9.86 -4.08 26.95
CA ASN A 1073 10.61 -3.02 26.26
C ASN A 1073 10.59 -3.24 24.73
N THR A 1074 9.44 -3.69 24.22
CA THR A 1074 9.28 -4.07 22.83
C THR A 1074 7.86 -3.78 22.36
N VAL A 1075 7.66 -3.85 21.05
CA VAL A 1075 6.34 -3.84 20.43
C VAL A 1075 5.64 -5.18 20.71
N LEU A 1076 4.33 -5.18 20.93
CA LEU A 1076 3.53 -6.40 21.08
C LEU A 1076 3.35 -7.06 19.70
N GLY A 1077 4.44 -7.65 19.19
CA GLY A 1077 4.52 -8.30 17.88
C GLY A 1077 4.11 -9.77 17.91
N SER A 1078 4.79 -10.59 17.09
CA SER A 1078 4.51 -12.02 16.89
C SER A 1078 4.47 -12.85 18.19
N TYR A 1079 5.24 -12.50 19.22
CA TYR A 1079 5.23 -13.22 20.52
C TYR A 1079 4.06 -12.86 21.45
N TYR A 1080 3.20 -11.95 21.02
CA TYR A 1080 1.87 -11.71 21.59
C TYR A 1080 0.76 -12.15 20.62
N GLN A 1081 1.08 -12.19 19.32
CA GLN A 1081 0.13 -12.30 18.20
C GLN A 1081 -0.98 -11.25 18.30
N LEU A 1082 -0.61 -10.04 18.74
CA LEU A 1082 -1.55 -8.94 18.91
C LEU A 1082 -1.89 -8.33 17.54
N THR A 1083 -3.09 -8.62 17.03
CA THR A 1083 -3.64 -7.92 15.85
C THR A 1083 -4.38 -6.69 16.33
N ILE A 1084 -4.22 -5.58 15.61
CA ILE A 1084 -4.79 -4.32 16.04
C ILE A 1084 -5.80 -3.86 15.02
N ASP A 1085 -6.99 -4.44 15.17
CA ASP A 1085 -8.27 -3.86 14.75
C ASP A 1085 -8.98 -3.48 16.05
N GLY A 1086 -8.89 -2.21 16.46
CA GLY A 1086 -9.55 -1.69 17.68
C GLY A 1086 -8.84 -1.96 19.01
N GLY A 1087 -7.57 -1.58 19.14
CA GLY A 1087 -6.84 -1.54 20.41
C GLY A 1087 -6.41 -0.11 20.73
N ASP A 1088 -7.06 0.51 21.72
CA ASP A 1088 -7.04 1.97 21.85
C ASP A 1088 -5.97 2.51 22.81
N GLY A 1089 -5.41 3.65 22.40
CA GLY A 1089 -4.67 4.54 23.27
C GLY A 1089 -5.60 5.58 23.89
N LEU A 1090 -5.75 5.54 25.21
CA LEU A 1090 -6.50 6.52 26.00
C LEU A 1090 -5.60 7.70 26.40
N PHE A 1091 -6.07 8.93 26.22
CA PHE A 1091 -5.39 10.13 26.69
C PHE A 1091 -5.68 10.35 28.18
N VAL A 1092 -4.87 9.71 29.01
CA VAL A 1092 -4.97 9.78 30.47
C VAL A 1092 -3.88 10.67 31.07
N ASP A 1093 -4.16 11.27 32.22
CA ASP A 1093 -3.19 12.01 33.03
C ASP A 1093 -3.48 11.87 34.52
N GLY A 1094 -2.46 12.08 35.36
CA GLY A 1094 -2.61 12.05 36.82
C GLY A 1094 -1.36 11.58 37.56
N ASN A 1095 -1.17 12.07 38.78
CA ASN A 1095 0.03 11.79 39.58
C ASN A 1095 0.15 10.32 40.04
N ASN A 1096 -0.97 9.60 40.11
CA ASN A 1096 -1.07 8.18 40.48
C ASN A 1096 -1.13 7.25 39.26
N VAL A 1097 -1.11 7.79 38.03
CA VAL A 1097 -1.18 7.00 36.80
C VAL A 1097 0.20 6.46 36.45
N VAL A 1098 0.27 5.16 36.16
CA VAL A 1098 1.49 4.50 35.67
C VAL A 1098 1.15 3.74 34.40
N VAL A 1099 1.63 4.24 33.26
CA VAL A 1099 1.41 3.60 31.96
C VAL A 1099 2.35 2.41 31.77
N ALA A 1100 1.82 1.23 31.48
CA ALA A 1100 2.57 0.00 31.23
C ALA A 1100 2.74 -0.29 29.73
N ALA A 1101 1.75 0.09 28.92
CA ALA A 1101 1.82 0.01 27.45
C ALA A 1101 1.17 1.23 26.78
N GLY A 1102 1.82 1.73 25.73
CA GLY A 1102 1.33 2.79 24.87
C GLY A 1102 0.84 2.24 23.53
N CYS A 1103 -0.03 3.00 22.85
CA CYS A 1103 -0.56 2.70 21.53
C CYS A 1103 -0.54 3.95 20.64
N SER A 1104 -0.25 3.77 19.36
CA SER A 1104 -0.44 4.77 18.32
C SER A 1104 -0.81 4.10 16.99
N ARG A 1105 -1.17 4.91 15.99
CA ARG A 1105 -1.65 4.46 14.67
C ARG A 1105 -1.26 5.43 13.58
N ASP A 1106 -1.37 5.03 12.32
CA ASP A 1106 -1.46 5.92 11.16
C ASP A 1106 -0.50 7.14 11.08
N HIS A 1107 0.76 7.03 11.50
CA HIS A 1107 1.66 8.19 11.62
C HIS A 1107 1.06 9.36 12.44
N ASP A 1108 0.20 9.04 13.41
CA ASP A 1108 -0.43 10.01 14.30
C ASP A 1108 0.60 10.54 15.30
N PRO A 1109 0.72 11.88 15.48
CA PRO A 1109 1.60 12.43 16.49
C PRO A 1109 1.14 12.09 17.92
N ALA A 1110 -0.13 11.75 18.13
CA ALA A 1110 -0.65 11.37 19.42
C ALA A 1110 -0.30 9.91 19.77
N VAL A 1111 -0.01 9.68 21.05
CA VAL A 1111 0.26 8.37 21.61
C VAL A 1111 -0.54 8.26 22.90
N GLY A 1112 -1.40 7.25 23.00
CA GLY A 1112 -2.27 7.02 24.15
C GLY A 1112 -1.83 5.84 25.01
N ALA A 1113 -2.37 5.72 26.21
CA ALA A 1113 -2.13 4.59 27.10
C ALA A 1113 -3.17 3.48 26.83
N THR A 1114 -2.71 2.26 26.56
CA THR A 1114 -3.62 1.11 26.39
C THR A 1114 -3.65 0.20 27.62
N CYS A 1115 -2.56 0.19 28.40
CA CYS A 1115 -2.51 -0.50 29.67
C CYS A 1115 -1.86 0.41 30.71
N PHE A 1116 -2.55 0.68 31.81
CA PHE A 1116 -2.05 1.53 32.89
C PHE A 1116 -2.65 1.15 34.24
N THR A 1117 -2.03 1.62 35.31
CA THR A 1117 -2.58 1.51 36.66
C THR A 1117 -2.93 2.89 37.20
N SER A 1118 -3.93 2.95 38.06
CA SER A 1118 -4.26 4.15 38.85
C SER A 1118 -4.81 3.74 40.22
N THR A 1119 -5.27 4.72 41.01
CA THR A 1119 -5.97 4.49 42.26
C THR A 1119 -7.24 5.34 42.34
N LEU A 1120 -8.22 4.86 43.10
CA LEU A 1120 -9.41 5.63 43.48
C LEU A 1120 -9.65 5.39 44.97
N GLY A 1121 -9.45 6.43 45.79
CA GLY A 1121 -9.43 6.26 47.24
C GLY A 1121 -8.38 5.23 47.67
N LYS A 1122 -8.81 4.15 48.33
CA LYS A 1122 -7.95 3.04 48.76
C LYS A 1122 -7.82 1.91 47.72
N GLY A 1123 -8.71 1.87 46.72
CA GLY A 1123 -8.71 0.83 45.70
C GLY A 1123 -7.64 1.07 44.63
N LYS A 1124 -6.97 0.00 44.22
CA LYS A 1124 -6.06 -0.02 43.07
C LYS A 1124 -6.85 -0.38 41.81
N ILE A 1125 -6.52 0.27 40.70
CA ILE A 1125 -7.14 0.03 39.40
C ILE A 1125 -6.05 -0.42 38.42
N VAL A 1126 -6.29 -1.53 37.74
CA VAL A 1126 -5.57 -1.90 36.51
C VAL A 1126 -6.55 -1.75 35.36
N PHE A 1127 -6.24 -0.84 34.44
CA PHE A 1127 -7.00 -0.63 33.21
C PHE A 1127 -6.23 -1.28 32.07
N ASN A 1128 -6.79 -2.30 31.43
CA ASN A 1128 -6.10 -3.05 30.39
C ASN A 1128 -6.98 -3.16 29.14
N ALA A 1129 -6.81 -2.18 28.25
CA ALA A 1129 -7.51 -2.06 26.98
C ALA A 1129 -6.81 -2.80 25.83
N LEU A 1130 -5.89 -3.72 26.14
CA LEU A 1130 -5.35 -4.61 25.11
C LEU A 1130 -6.49 -5.42 24.49
N PRO A 1131 -6.63 -5.45 23.16
CA PRO A 1131 -7.73 -6.15 22.51
C PRO A 1131 -7.65 -7.67 22.75
N GLY A 1132 -8.81 -8.31 22.85
CA GLY A 1132 -8.93 -9.76 22.92
C GLY A 1132 -8.63 -10.44 24.25
N LEU A 1133 -8.38 -9.71 25.36
CA LEU A 1133 -8.05 -10.36 26.65
C LEU A 1133 -9.17 -11.27 27.19
N ILE A 1134 -10.44 -10.88 27.03
CA ILE A 1134 -11.58 -11.75 27.39
C ILE A 1134 -11.67 -12.95 26.43
N ASN A 1135 -11.43 -12.75 25.12
CA ASN A 1135 -11.39 -13.85 24.15
C ASN A 1135 -10.32 -14.88 24.52
N ALA A 1136 -9.14 -14.42 24.97
CA ALA A 1136 -8.05 -15.27 25.39
C ALA A 1136 -8.41 -16.17 26.59
N LEU A 1137 -9.18 -15.66 27.56
CA LEU A 1137 -9.70 -16.47 28.68
C LEU A 1137 -10.64 -17.59 28.19
N GLN A 1138 -11.28 -17.39 27.04
CA GLN A 1138 -12.17 -18.35 26.39
C GLN A 1138 -11.46 -19.28 25.39
N ASP A 1139 -10.12 -19.28 25.36
CA ASP A 1139 -9.32 -20.03 24.37
C ASP A 1139 -9.54 -19.59 22.91
N ASN A 1140 -10.05 -18.37 22.70
CA ASN A 1140 -10.28 -17.80 21.38
C ASN A 1140 -9.10 -16.88 20.98
N PRO A 1141 -8.36 -17.19 19.90
CA PRO A 1141 -7.18 -16.45 19.47
C PRO A 1141 -7.48 -15.13 18.73
N LYS A 1142 -8.75 -14.67 18.73
CA LYS A 1142 -9.13 -13.39 18.12
C LYS A 1142 -8.41 -12.24 18.85
N GLN A 1143 -7.62 -11.48 18.09
CA GLN A 1143 -6.80 -10.33 18.49
C GLN A 1143 -5.54 -10.61 19.32
N ILE A 1144 -5.50 -11.61 20.19
CA ILE A 1144 -4.29 -11.94 20.98
C ILE A 1144 -4.17 -13.46 21.17
N HIS A 1145 -2.95 -13.99 21.25
CA HIS A 1145 -2.76 -15.41 21.54
C HIS A 1145 -3.33 -15.78 22.93
N PRO A 1146 -4.10 -16.88 23.07
CA PRO A 1146 -4.77 -17.22 24.32
C PRO A 1146 -3.82 -17.35 25.52
N LEU A 1147 -2.67 -18.01 25.34
CA LEU A 1147 -1.71 -18.15 26.44
C LEU A 1147 -1.12 -16.80 26.87
N ALA A 1148 -0.84 -15.91 25.92
CA ALA A 1148 -0.31 -14.58 26.19
C ALA A 1148 -1.35 -13.72 26.93
N GLY A 1149 -2.60 -13.71 26.47
CA GLY A 1149 -3.69 -12.99 27.11
C GLY A 1149 -3.98 -13.50 28.53
N LYS A 1150 -4.03 -14.82 28.73
CA LYS A 1150 -4.18 -15.43 30.07
C LYS A 1150 -3.05 -15.02 31.01
N LYS A 1151 -1.80 -15.02 30.54
CA LYS A 1151 -0.65 -14.59 31.34
C LYS A 1151 -0.79 -13.12 31.77
N ILE A 1152 -1.19 -12.23 30.86
CA ILE A 1152 -1.41 -10.81 31.13
C ILE A 1152 -2.52 -10.60 32.17
N VAL A 1153 -3.65 -11.30 32.06
CA VAL A 1153 -4.75 -11.24 33.03
C VAL A 1153 -4.28 -11.74 34.41
N THR A 1154 -3.61 -12.89 34.47
CA THR A 1154 -3.06 -13.43 35.73
C THR A 1154 -2.07 -12.46 36.39
N ASN A 1155 -1.17 -11.87 35.61
CA ASN A 1155 -0.21 -10.88 36.11
C ASN A 1155 -0.91 -9.60 36.62
N SER A 1156 -1.99 -9.18 35.96
CA SER A 1156 -2.80 -8.03 36.38
C SER A 1156 -3.48 -8.30 37.73
N LEU A 1157 -4.06 -9.49 37.92
CA LEU A 1157 -4.67 -9.89 39.19
C LEU A 1157 -3.63 -9.98 40.32
N ARG A 1158 -2.44 -10.53 40.03
CA ARG A 1158 -1.33 -10.56 41.00
C ARG A 1158 -0.86 -9.18 41.40
N LEU A 1159 -0.85 -8.23 40.47
CA LEU A 1159 -0.47 -6.86 40.76
C LEU A 1159 -1.49 -6.18 41.70
N LEU A 1160 -2.78 -6.46 41.52
CA LEU A 1160 -3.84 -5.96 42.41
C LEU A 1160 -3.83 -6.64 43.79
N ALA A 1161 -3.42 -7.91 43.87
CA ALA A 1161 -3.37 -8.66 45.13
C ALA A 1161 -2.17 -8.32 46.03
N LYS A 1162 -1.12 -7.70 45.46
CA LYS A 1162 -0.01 -7.08 46.20
C LYS A 1162 -0.39 -5.66 46.59
#